data_AF-A0AA36JE15-F1
#
_entry.id   AF-A0AA36JE15-F1
#
_cell.length_a   1.000
_cell.length_b   1.000
_cell.length_c   1.000
_cell.angle_alpha   90.00
_cell.angle_beta   90.00
_cell.angle_gamma   90.00
#
_symmetry.space_group_name_H-M   'P 1'
#
loop_
_entity.id
_entity.type
_entity.pdbx_description
1 polymer ?
#
loop_
_entity_poly.entity_id
_entity_poly.type
_entity_poly.pdbx_seq_one_letter_code
_entity_poly.pdbx_strand_id
1 'polypeptide(L)'
;MVLEFLKPLIQSYLNKRLSELICGQVDTAINEQGSAALRNVSTAVRKLLQESPTPPPTPVVEDPKHQLVDFGKNSGLELLHSVITKVLGNNQSPHSANALLGKVLGPDGNFSLDSVIDLPLSKVVSVDKLGTINITLQNLSFSHLNTVSAMNLHSPQPQEVQLLLAMQQMNMQARLSLGVQPAGPISGGELRETFTTSLGMSELTVGGKGFLALNQSYLGTLGFDQLTEMGCVAKGTDAGALLRSNMGAKNISAQLIPEQGGQGDLEHDLDHMLNVAAGFLLGAYQEALHAAGQKLLINRAMEMVNSGLQAKLQNAGTCPPPFEDYSNFTLSAVALLISLAMVPGAMLVAACTKRSRKESRQVQLCQAQSVATSSTETGPTSLTVETGMTGRSIGPPTGAPVVHSLAFHPRTHPALRWALPMLMVATMLMFLSSNSSVAAVVTVSVSANGESMVHLPPTFGFSLIGSIKDMIKGKVYGLAVLIICFSGIWPYVKPMLMMLCWFAPPSQLSVAKRQGLLNFLDAFGKWSLVDTFVMVMFMVAFKFDLSAPTKGSNLLSDILKESGDEARIQVQVEALLGFYTFLIASFVSLILGHITTACHRYAHKLGEFGMENNVLEKRRLCYELCSRPLDVHGPTAAISVSLLLVLCGTFLYTFNFNFLGLAGYALGKDEQQRPFSVFSLGMQIRDASADPNGLPIILLQGVFFLFAMIIVVAYHVILIVLWAAPMTTRMQKQFFLTAQVFNAWSGLDVFCVTILAGVLEIRQFAGFIVGDTCAAVNKFLAKSALADKLPGGPTCFDVDSTLRAGFPVLAIAVVISTVTGQVMLSRCSHALCEPRTNADLVEEA
;
A
#
# COMPACT_ATOMS: atom_id res chain seq x y z
N MET A 1 -79.56 -12.40 40.11
CA MET A 1 -79.77 -12.56 41.58
C MET A 1 -79.33 -13.93 42.09
N VAL A 2 -79.87 -15.07 41.61
CA VAL A 2 -79.40 -16.42 42.03
C VAL A 2 -77.94 -16.70 41.62
N LEU A 3 -77.51 -16.24 40.44
CA LEU A 3 -76.11 -16.40 39.99
C LEU A 3 -75.11 -15.54 40.79
N GLU A 4 -75.51 -14.36 41.30
CA GLU A 4 -74.64 -13.52 42.14
C GLU A 4 -74.49 -14.09 43.55
N PHE A 5 -75.53 -14.73 44.08
CA PHE A 5 -75.49 -15.41 45.37
C PHE A 5 -74.65 -16.70 45.31
N LEU A 6 -74.68 -17.39 44.17
CA LEU A 6 -73.87 -18.58 43.91
C LEU A 6 -72.42 -18.25 43.53
N LYS A 7 -72.13 -17.04 43.03
CA LYS A 7 -70.78 -16.64 42.61
C LYS A 7 -69.73 -16.83 43.71
N PRO A 8 -69.89 -16.34 44.96
CA PRO A 8 -68.91 -16.57 46.01
C PRO A 8 -68.82 -18.03 46.46
N LEU A 9 -69.92 -18.79 46.38
CA LEU A 9 -69.96 -20.21 46.72
C LEU A 9 -69.26 -21.08 45.67
N ILE A 10 -69.50 -20.82 44.39
CA ILE A 10 -68.85 -21.47 43.25
C ILE A 10 -67.38 -21.06 43.20
N GLN A 11 -67.06 -19.79 43.44
CA GLN A 11 -65.68 -19.30 43.49
C GLN A 11 -64.92 -19.86 44.70
N SER A 12 -65.55 -19.98 45.87
CA SER A 12 -64.97 -20.65 47.04
C SER A 12 -64.78 -22.14 46.81
N TYR A 13 -65.77 -22.81 46.20
CA TYR A 13 -65.70 -24.24 45.89
C TYR A 13 -64.66 -24.54 44.80
N LEU A 14 -64.62 -23.74 43.73
CA LEU A 14 -63.58 -23.80 42.70
C LEU A 14 -62.23 -23.47 43.30
N ASN A 15 -62.04 -22.37 44.03
CA ASN A 15 -60.75 -22.06 44.65
C ASN A 15 -60.30 -23.17 45.61
N LYS A 16 -61.21 -23.79 46.36
CA LYS A 16 -60.87 -24.88 47.28
C LYS A 16 -60.53 -26.18 46.54
N ARG A 17 -61.30 -26.56 45.51
CA ARG A 17 -61.01 -27.73 44.66
C ARG A 17 -59.78 -27.54 43.81
N LEU A 18 -59.60 -26.36 43.22
CA LEU A 18 -58.46 -25.97 42.40
C LEU A 18 -57.22 -25.87 43.30
N SER A 19 -57.32 -25.32 44.51
CA SER A 19 -56.28 -25.37 45.54
C SER A 19 -55.93 -26.80 45.91
N GLU A 20 -56.89 -27.68 46.21
CA GLU A 20 -56.60 -29.07 46.58
C GLU A 20 -56.00 -29.87 45.40
N LEU A 21 -56.40 -29.59 44.16
CA LEU A 21 -55.93 -30.30 42.98
C LEU A 21 -54.59 -29.74 42.47
N ILE A 22 -54.43 -28.41 42.46
CA ILE A 22 -53.17 -27.73 42.14
C ILE A 22 -52.18 -27.99 43.26
N CYS A 23 -52.46 -27.70 44.53
CA CYS A 23 -51.51 -27.99 45.61
C CYS A 23 -51.24 -29.48 45.75
N GLY A 24 -52.21 -30.37 45.49
CA GLY A 24 -51.96 -31.82 45.49
C GLY A 24 -51.06 -32.27 44.33
N GLN A 25 -51.34 -31.84 43.10
CA GLN A 25 -50.50 -32.20 41.95
C GLN A 25 -49.19 -31.43 41.89
N VAL A 26 -49.15 -30.19 42.39
CA VAL A 26 -47.93 -29.38 42.53
C VAL A 26 -47.12 -29.89 43.71
N ASP A 27 -47.69 -30.31 44.84
CA ASP A 27 -46.91 -30.99 45.90
C ASP A 27 -46.39 -32.33 45.39
N THR A 28 -47.16 -33.10 44.62
CA THR A 28 -46.67 -34.38 44.08
C THR A 28 -45.60 -34.13 43.00
N ALA A 29 -45.81 -33.17 42.10
CA ALA A 29 -44.85 -32.78 41.08
C ALA A 29 -43.61 -32.14 41.69
N ILE A 30 -43.71 -31.30 42.73
CA ILE A 30 -42.59 -30.69 43.45
C ILE A 30 -41.91 -31.73 44.34
N ASN A 31 -42.61 -32.64 45.04
CA ASN A 31 -41.98 -33.62 45.93
C ASN A 31 -41.42 -34.85 45.20
N GLU A 32 -41.94 -35.22 44.03
CA GLU A 32 -41.43 -36.36 43.25
C GLU A 32 -40.51 -35.92 42.09
N GLN A 33 -40.97 -35.08 41.16
CA GLN A 33 -40.19 -34.72 39.97
C GLN A 33 -39.32 -33.48 40.16
N GLY A 34 -39.86 -32.42 40.77
CA GLY A 34 -39.20 -31.17 41.08
C GLY A 34 -38.13 -31.35 42.15
N SER A 35 -38.38 -32.17 43.17
CA SER A 35 -37.42 -32.52 44.22
C SER A 35 -36.37 -33.49 43.71
N ALA A 36 -36.72 -34.43 42.82
CA ALA A 36 -35.70 -35.25 42.15
C ALA A 36 -34.84 -34.41 41.20
N ALA A 37 -35.43 -33.48 40.45
CA ALA A 37 -34.71 -32.55 39.59
C ALA A 37 -33.84 -31.58 40.42
N LEU A 38 -34.36 -30.98 41.49
CA LEU A 38 -33.61 -30.13 42.41
C LEU A 38 -32.56 -30.91 43.20
N ARG A 39 -32.79 -32.18 43.55
CA ARG A 39 -31.76 -33.06 44.12
C ARG A 39 -30.71 -33.41 43.09
N ASN A 40 -31.06 -33.67 41.83
CA ASN A 40 -30.09 -33.90 40.76
C ASN A 40 -29.28 -32.63 40.47
N VAL A 41 -29.91 -31.46 40.43
CA VAL A 41 -29.26 -30.15 40.31
C VAL A 41 -28.38 -29.90 41.53
N SER A 42 -28.86 -30.12 42.75
CA SER A 42 -28.08 -29.95 43.98
C SER A 42 -26.90 -30.92 44.05
N THR A 43 -27.07 -32.17 43.62
CA THR A 43 -26.00 -33.18 43.57
C THR A 43 -24.99 -32.82 42.48
N ALA A 44 -25.45 -32.35 41.33
CA ALA A 44 -24.59 -31.84 40.26
C ALA A 44 -23.81 -30.60 40.72
N VAL A 45 -24.46 -29.63 41.37
CA VAL A 45 -23.82 -28.42 41.94
C VAL A 45 -22.82 -28.80 43.02
N ARG A 46 -23.16 -29.71 43.94
CA ARG A 46 -22.22 -30.18 44.98
C ARG A 46 -21.02 -30.91 44.39
N LYS A 47 -21.21 -31.74 43.37
CA LYS A 47 -20.12 -32.39 42.64
C LYS A 47 -19.22 -31.34 41.97
N LEU A 48 -19.83 -30.33 41.35
CA LEU A 48 -19.13 -29.22 40.70
C LEU A 48 -18.37 -28.33 41.70
N LEU A 49 -18.90 -28.16 42.91
CA LEU A 49 -18.24 -27.47 44.01
C LEU A 49 -17.11 -28.29 44.66
N GLN A 50 -17.11 -29.63 44.53
CA GLN A 50 -16.07 -30.52 45.05
C GLN A 50 -14.89 -30.70 44.08
N GLU A 51 -15.10 -30.58 42.77
CA GLU A 51 -14.02 -30.57 41.79
C GLU A 51 -13.11 -29.35 42.01
N SER A 52 -11.82 -29.63 42.18
CA SER A 52 -10.77 -28.59 42.25
C SER A 52 -10.19 -28.40 40.85
N PRO A 53 -9.94 -27.16 40.41
CA PRO A 53 -9.26 -26.92 39.14
C PRO A 53 -7.84 -27.49 39.27
N THR A 54 -7.57 -28.65 38.67
CA THR A 54 -6.20 -29.04 38.40
C THR A 54 -5.73 -28.19 37.23
N PRO A 55 -4.81 -27.23 37.42
CA PRO A 55 -4.24 -26.53 36.28
C PRO A 55 -3.62 -27.57 35.35
N PRO A 56 -3.81 -27.44 34.03
CA PRO A 56 -3.16 -28.34 33.09
C PRO A 56 -1.65 -28.28 33.35
N PRO A 57 -0.93 -29.41 33.26
CA PRO A 57 0.53 -29.40 33.39
C PRO A 57 1.09 -28.41 32.36
N THR A 58 2.04 -27.57 32.80
CA THR A 58 2.76 -26.67 31.91
C THR A 58 3.27 -27.47 30.70
N PRO A 59 2.96 -27.03 29.46
CA PRO A 59 3.43 -27.75 28.29
C PRO A 59 4.96 -27.91 28.34
N VAL A 60 5.43 -29.14 28.16
CA VAL A 60 6.86 -29.43 28.09
C VAL A 60 7.35 -29.02 26.71
N VAL A 61 8.23 -28.03 26.64
CA VAL A 61 8.87 -27.61 25.38
C VAL A 61 10.23 -28.31 25.28
N GLU A 62 10.48 -29.03 24.18
CA GLU A 62 11.77 -29.65 23.89
C GLU A 62 12.80 -28.55 23.50
N ASP A 63 14.02 -28.62 24.06
CA ASP A 63 15.09 -27.63 23.86
C ASP A 63 15.61 -27.64 22.39
N PRO A 64 15.92 -26.49 21.77
CA PRO A 64 16.62 -25.35 22.40
C PRO A 64 15.75 -24.09 22.63
N LYS A 65 15.61 -23.71 23.90
CA LYS A 65 14.94 -22.50 24.42
C LYS A 65 15.40 -21.17 23.81
N HIS A 66 16.58 -21.11 23.19
CA HIS A 66 17.14 -19.89 22.59
C HIS A 66 16.42 -19.43 21.31
N GLN A 67 15.51 -20.23 20.75
CA GLN A 67 14.72 -19.84 19.57
C GLN A 67 13.30 -19.39 19.91
N LEU A 68 12.95 -19.34 21.20
CA LEU A 68 11.60 -18.95 21.64
C LEU A 68 11.53 -17.44 21.90
N VAL A 69 10.38 -16.85 21.58
CA VAL A 69 10.10 -15.45 21.92
C VAL A 69 10.11 -15.27 23.45
N ASP A 70 10.89 -14.30 23.93
CA ASP A 70 10.89 -13.86 25.33
C ASP A 70 9.99 -12.63 25.48
N PHE A 71 8.77 -12.84 25.99
CA PHE A 71 7.78 -11.79 26.24
C PHE A 71 8.23 -10.79 27.31
N GLY A 72 9.06 -11.22 28.28
CA GLY A 72 9.54 -10.36 29.37
C GLY A 72 10.53 -9.29 28.89
N LYS A 73 11.19 -9.53 27.75
CA LYS A 73 12.11 -8.58 27.10
C LYS A 73 11.55 -8.03 25.78
N ASN A 74 10.30 -8.36 25.44
CA ASN A 74 9.68 -7.88 24.23
C ASN A 74 9.21 -6.44 24.43
N SER A 75 9.89 -5.51 23.76
CA SER A 75 9.58 -4.09 23.82
C SER A 75 8.18 -3.73 23.30
N GLY A 76 7.62 -4.52 22.38
CA GLY A 76 6.23 -4.38 21.94
C GLY A 76 5.23 -4.70 23.06
N LEU A 77 5.49 -5.72 23.86
CA LEU A 77 4.67 -6.06 25.03
C LEU A 77 4.82 -5.02 26.14
N GLU A 78 6.01 -4.45 26.33
CA GLU A 78 6.26 -3.38 27.28
C GLU A 78 5.51 -2.09 26.91
N LEU A 79 5.52 -1.71 25.63
CA LEU A 79 4.72 -0.59 25.11
C LEU A 79 3.22 -0.84 25.37
N LEU A 80 2.74 -2.05 25.04
CA LEU A 80 1.34 -2.42 25.24
C LEU A 80 0.96 -2.41 26.73
N HIS A 81 1.85 -2.87 27.62
CA HIS A 81 1.68 -2.79 29.06
C HIS A 81 1.52 -1.33 29.53
N SER A 82 2.38 -0.44 29.04
CA SER A 82 2.38 1.00 29.36
C SER A 82 1.08 1.66 28.92
N VAL A 83 0.65 1.44 27.67
CA VAL A 83 -0.63 1.95 27.13
C VAL A 83 -1.83 1.41 27.91
N ILE A 84 -1.86 0.10 28.15
CA ILE A 84 -2.97 -0.54 28.87
C ILE A 84 -3.07 -0.03 30.31
N THR A 85 -1.96 0.05 31.02
CA THR A 85 -1.98 0.32 32.46
C THR A 85 -2.04 1.80 32.78
N LYS A 86 -1.27 2.65 32.07
CA LYS A 86 -1.16 4.09 32.36
C LYS A 86 -2.26 4.93 31.70
N VAL A 87 -2.80 4.47 30.57
CA VAL A 87 -3.78 5.23 29.78
C VAL A 87 -5.15 4.57 29.83
N LEU A 88 -5.30 3.37 29.25
CA LEU A 88 -6.61 2.72 29.13
C LEU A 88 -7.20 2.35 30.51
N GLY A 89 -6.37 1.88 31.44
CA GLY A 89 -6.77 1.54 32.80
C GLY A 89 -6.88 2.73 33.76
N ASN A 90 -6.45 3.93 33.35
CA ASN A 90 -6.45 5.11 34.21
C ASN A 90 -7.71 5.95 33.98
N ASN A 91 -8.65 5.92 34.94
CA ASN A 91 -9.92 6.65 34.83
C ASN A 91 -9.81 8.17 34.80
N GLN A 92 -8.65 8.73 35.15
CA GLN A 92 -8.39 10.17 35.04
C GLN A 92 -7.94 10.59 33.63
N SER A 93 -7.52 9.62 32.80
CA SER A 93 -7.12 9.88 31.41
C SER A 93 -8.34 10.23 30.56
N PRO A 94 -8.26 11.28 29.71
CA PRO A 94 -9.29 11.56 28.70
C PRO A 94 -9.40 10.44 27.63
N HIS A 95 -8.42 9.54 27.58
CA HIS A 95 -8.34 8.39 26.68
C HIS A 95 -8.50 7.05 27.40
N SER A 96 -9.02 7.06 28.64
CA SER A 96 -9.36 5.85 29.38
C SER A 96 -10.30 4.93 28.61
N ALA A 97 -10.26 3.62 28.90
CA ALA A 97 -11.17 2.65 28.32
C ALA A 97 -12.64 3.07 28.51
N ASN A 98 -12.98 3.68 29.65
CA ASN A 98 -14.32 4.17 29.93
C ASN A 98 -14.71 5.34 29.03
N ALA A 99 -13.81 6.29 28.79
CA ALA A 99 -14.05 7.41 27.88
C ALA A 99 -14.20 6.94 26.42
N LEU A 100 -13.41 5.95 26.00
CA LEU A 100 -13.48 5.38 24.66
C LEU A 100 -14.74 4.52 24.44
N LEU A 101 -15.04 3.63 25.38
CA LEU A 101 -16.25 2.81 25.36
C LEU A 101 -17.50 3.70 25.40
N GLY A 102 -17.49 4.78 26.20
CA GLY A 102 -18.58 5.76 26.22
C GLY A 102 -18.81 6.46 24.87
N LYS A 103 -17.75 6.72 24.09
CA LYS A 103 -17.86 7.29 22.74
C LYS A 103 -18.44 6.31 21.72
N VAL A 104 -18.13 5.01 21.87
CA VAL A 104 -18.52 3.96 20.90
C VAL A 104 -19.89 3.35 21.22
N LEU A 105 -20.16 3.07 22.49
CA LEU A 105 -21.34 2.37 23.00
C LEU A 105 -22.39 3.32 23.61
N GLY A 106 -22.11 4.63 23.68
CA GLY A 106 -22.98 5.61 24.33
C GLY A 106 -22.73 5.77 25.83
N PRO A 107 -23.43 6.71 26.49
CA PRO A 107 -23.14 7.12 27.87
C PRO A 107 -23.28 5.98 28.90
N ASP A 108 -24.19 5.04 28.66
CA ASP A 108 -24.46 3.91 29.57
C ASP A 108 -23.63 2.65 29.25
N GLY A 109 -22.81 2.70 28.19
CA GLY A 109 -21.98 1.57 27.76
C GLY A 109 -22.81 0.35 27.35
N ASN A 110 -23.95 0.56 26.68
CA ASN A 110 -24.87 -0.51 26.32
C ASN A 110 -24.45 -1.20 25.02
N PHE A 111 -24.42 -2.53 25.04
CA PHE A 111 -24.13 -3.36 23.89
C PHE A 111 -25.13 -4.51 23.80
N SER A 112 -25.80 -4.65 22.65
CA SER A 112 -26.76 -5.73 22.40
C SER A 112 -26.18 -6.77 21.43
N LEU A 113 -26.32 -8.05 21.78
CA LEU A 113 -25.80 -9.19 20.99
C LEU A 113 -26.62 -9.48 19.74
N ASP A 114 -27.80 -8.91 19.59
CA ASP A 114 -28.61 -8.90 18.36
C ASP A 114 -27.79 -8.35 17.17
N SER A 115 -26.75 -7.57 17.46
CA SER A 115 -25.81 -7.06 16.48
C SER A 115 -24.80 -8.10 15.94
N VAL A 116 -24.58 -9.21 16.66
CA VAL A 116 -23.53 -10.22 16.41
C VAL A 116 -24.10 -11.61 16.14
N ILE A 117 -25.21 -11.98 16.78
CA ILE A 117 -25.84 -13.30 16.68
C ILE A 117 -27.25 -13.13 16.11
N ASP A 118 -27.66 -14.04 15.23
CA ASP A 118 -29.04 -14.10 14.73
C ASP A 118 -29.98 -14.50 15.88
N LEU A 119 -30.65 -13.51 16.46
CA LEU A 119 -31.73 -13.65 17.44
C LEU A 119 -33.08 -13.42 16.73
N PRO A 120 -34.18 -14.06 17.17
CA PRO A 120 -34.34 -14.81 18.43
C PRO A 120 -33.92 -16.29 18.37
N LEU A 121 -33.48 -16.83 19.50
CA LEU A 121 -33.18 -18.27 19.68
C LEU A 121 -34.30 -18.98 20.44
N SER A 122 -34.95 -19.97 19.82
CA SER A 122 -36.07 -20.73 20.41
C SER A 122 -35.66 -22.16 20.79
N LYS A 123 -36.08 -22.63 21.97
CA LYS A 123 -35.97 -24.03 22.40
C LYS A 123 -37.32 -24.54 22.88
N VAL A 124 -37.82 -25.60 22.24
CA VAL A 124 -39.04 -26.29 22.65
C VAL A 124 -38.68 -27.46 23.56
N VAL A 125 -39.35 -27.53 24.71
CA VAL A 125 -39.27 -28.61 25.69
C VAL A 125 -40.66 -29.24 25.79
N SER A 126 -40.77 -30.51 25.42
CA SER A 126 -42.01 -31.26 25.57
C SER A 126 -42.08 -31.87 26.97
N VAL A 127 -43.18 -31.62 27.67
CA VAL A 127 -43.45 -32.21 28.99
C VAL A 127 -44.55 -33.25 28.82
N ASP A 128 -44.22 -34.50 29.13
CA ASP A 128 -45.12 -35.64 28.95
C ASP A 128 -46.46 -35.39 29.67
N LYS A 129 -47.56 -35.49 28.91
CA LYS A 129 -48.96 -35.30 29.36
C LYS A 129 -49.33 -33.88 29.83
N LEU A 130 -48.47 -32.87 29.65
CA LEU A 130 -48.73 -31.48 30.08
C LEU A 130 -48.65 -30.45 28.95
N GLY A 131 -47.90 -30.70 27.87
CA GLY A 131 -47.82 -29.79 26.73
C GLY A 131 -46.40 -29.52 26.24
N THR A 132 -46.26 -28.53 25.35
CA THR A 132 -44.97 -28.03 24.86
C THR A 132 -44.68 -26.64 25.44
N ILE A 133 -43.47 -26.47 25.96
CA ILE A 133 -42.96 -25.21 26.49
C ILE A 133 -41.91 -24.69 25.51
N ASN A 134 -42.17 -23.56 24.86
CA ASN A 134 -41.28 -22.87 23.96
C ASN A 134 -40.59 -21.69 24.67
N ILE A 135 -39.29 -21.80 24.92
CA ILE A 135 -38.50 -20.72 25.51
C ILE A 135 -37.78 -20.00 24.37
N THR A 136 -38.00 -18.71 24.22
CA THR A 136 -37.43 -17.87 23.15
C THR A 136 -36.59 -16.74 23.76
N LEU A 137 -35.29 -16.72 23.49
CA LEU A 137 -34.42 -15.59 23.79
C LEU A 137 -34.61 -14.53 22.69
N GLN A 138 -35.22 -13.41 23.03
CA GLN A 138 -35.52 -12.33 22.10
C GLN A 138 -34.36 -11.36 21.95
N ASN A 139 -33.73 -10.99 23.06
CA ASN A 139 -32.62 -10.03 23.11
C ASN A 139 -31.67 -10.42 24.24
N LEU A 140 -30.38 -10.19 24.03
CA LEU A 140 -29.37 -10.25 25.08
C LEU A 140 -28.52 -8.96 25.03
N SER A 141 -28.50 -8.21 26.11
CA SER A 141 -27.77 -6.95 26.20
C SER A 141 -26.91 -6.86 27.44
N PHE A 142 -25.85 -6.06 27.33
CA PHE A 142 -24.90 -5.74 28.37
C PHE A 142 -24.92 -4.23 28.59
N SER A 143 -24.85 -3.81 29.84
CA SER A 143 -24.86 -2.40 30.26
C SER A 143 -23.74 -2.15 31.26
N HIS A 144 -23.33 -0.88 31.38
CA HIS A 144 -22.21 -0.44 32.21
C HIS A 144 -20.84 -1.02 31.82
N LEU A 145 -20.65 -1.35 30.54
CA LEU A 145 -19.36 -1.83 30.03
C LEU A 145 -18.24 -0.76 30.13
N ASN A 146 -18.61 0.51 30.30
CA ASN A 146 -17.72 1.65 30.49
C ASN A 146 -17.37 1.93 31.97
N THR A 147 -17.29 0.89 32.82
CA THR A 147 -16.90 1.01 34.23
C THR A 147 -15.62 0.23 34.58
N VAL A 148 -14.69 0.12 33.62
CA VAL A 148 -13.37 -0.46 33.82
C VAL A 148 -12.66 0.28 34.96
N SER A 149 -12.21 -0.46 35.98
CA SER A 149 -11.51 0.08 37.15
C SER A 149 -10.00 -0.15 37.08
N ALA A 150 -9.55 -1.23 36.45
CA ALA A 150 -8.14 -1.49 36.21
C ALA A 150 -7.96 -2.40 34.99
N MET A 151 -6.87 -2.21 34.25
CA MET A 151 -6.43 -3.12 33.19
C MET A 151 -4.92 -3.28 33.29
N ASN A 152 -4.42 -4.52 33.19
CA ASN A 152 -2.99 -4.80 33.27
C ASN A 152 -2.65 -5.97 32.33
N LEU A 153 -1.61 -5.79 31.53
CA LEU A 153 -1.01 -6.82 30.68
C LEU A 153 0.48 -6.88 30.95
N HIS A 154 1.03 -7.96 31.48
CA HIS A 154 2.48 -8.09 31.69
C HIS A 154 2.95 -9.53 31.47
N SER A 155 4.26 -9.73 31.42
CA SER A 155 4.89 -11.04 31.30
C SER A 155 5.62 -11.39 32.60
N PRO A 156 5.08 -12.30 33.44
CA PRO A 156 5.72 -12.71 34.70
C PRO A 156 6.93 -13.63 34.48
N GLN A 157 6.99 -14.34 33.35
CA GLN A 157 8.10 -15.21 32.92
C GLN A 157 8.23 -15.14 31.38
N PRO A 158 9.38 -15.50 30.78
CA PRO A 158 9.65 -15.30 29.35
C PRO A 158 8.60 -15.84 28.37
N GLN A 159 7.93 -16.97 28.67
CA GLN A 159 6.89 -17.55 27.81
C GLN A 159 5.48 -17.36 28.36
N GLU A 160 5.32 -16.57 29.41
CA GLU A 160 4.03 -16.35 30.07
C GLU A 160 3.53 -14.94 29.82
N VAL A 161 2.23 -14.80 29.58
CA VAL A 161 1.55 -13.52 29.44
C VAL A 161 0.35 -13.53 30.37
N GLN A 162 0.21 -12.49 31.17
CA GLN A 162 -0.89 -12.31 32.11
C GLN A 162 -1.69 -11.06 31.74
N LEU A 163 -2.99 -11.25 31.56
CA LEU A 163 -3.96 -10.18 31.35
C LEU A 163 -4.93 -10.14 32.55
N LEU A 164 -5.24 -8.94 33.02
CA LEU A 164 -6.24 -8.68 34.05
C LEU A 164 -7.08 -7.48 33.65
N LEU A 165 -8.39 -7.64 33.76
CA LEU A 165 -9.43 -6.63 33.59
C LEU A 165 -10.28 -6.61 34.87
N ALA A 166 -10.46 -5.43 35.45
CA ALA A 166 -11.38 -5.21 36.55
C ALA A 166 -12.43 -4.17 36.12
N MET A 167 -13.68 -4.41 36.48
CA MET A 167 -14.82 -3.54 36.22
C MET A 167 -15.58 -3.31 37.52
N GLN A 168 -16.06 -2.09 37.71
CA GLN A 168 -16.78 -1.72 38.91
C GLN A 168 -18.20 -2.27 38.90
N GLN A 169 -18.88 -2.21 37.76
CA GLN A 169 -20.25 -2.69 37.60
C GLN A 169 -20.48 -3.26 36.19
N MET A 170 -21.18 -4.37 36.09
CA MET A 170 -21.65 -4.91 34.81
C MET A 170 -23.05 -5.43 35.02
N ASN A 171 -23.97 -5.12 34.11
CA ASN A 171 -25.30 -5.69 34.16
C ASN A 171 -25.65 -6.35 32.82
N MET A 172 -26.02 -7.62 32.88
CA MET A 172 -26.46 -8.42 31.75
C MET A 172 -27.98 -8.54 31.80
N GLN A 173 -28.67 -8.19 30.72
CA GLN A 173 -30.12 -8.28 30.60
C GLN A 173 -30.49 -9.22 29.45
N ALA A 174 -31.31 -10.21 29.74
CA ALA A 174 -31.84 -11.14 28.75
C ALA A 174 -33.36 -11.03 28.70
N ARG A 175 -33.92 -10.78 27.51
CA ARG A 175 -35.36 -10.79 27.29
C ARG A 175 -35.78 -12.16 26.81
N LEU A 176 -36.61 -12.84 27.59
CA LEU A 176 -37.07 -14.20 27.35
C LEU A 176 -38.58 -14.19 27.17
N SER A 177 -39.08 -14.88 26.16
CA SER A 177 -40.50 -15.22 26.04
C SER A 177 -40.73 -16.71 26.24
N LEU A 178 -41.70 -17.06 27.05
CA LEU A 178 -42.12 -18.41 27.37
C LEU A 178 -43.52 -18.64 26.77
N GLY A 179 -43.60 -19.47 25.74
CA GLY A 179 -44.86 -19.96 25.19
C GLY A 179 -45.20 -21.33 25.79
N VAL A 180 -46.32 -21.48 26.49
CA VAL A 180 -46.80 -22.77 26.99
C VAL A 180 -48.03 -23.15 26.19
N GLN A 181 -47.91 -24.24 25.43
CA GLN A 181 -49.01 -24.81 24.68
C GLN A 181 -49.48 -26.10 25.37
N PRO A 182 -50.63 -26.07 26.08
CA PRO A 182 -51.08 -27.21 26.87
C PRO A 182 -51.47 -28.40 25.97
N ALA A 183 -51.13 -29.61 26.39
CA ALA A 183 -51.58 -30.85 25.76
C ALA A 183 -51.89 -31.92 26.81
N GLY A 184 -53.02 -32.63 26.66
CA GLY A 184 -53.46 -33.66 27.61
C GLY A 184 -54.69 -33.23 28.43
N PRO A 185 -54.76 -33.50 29.75
CA PRO A 185 -55.93 -33.21 30.59
C PRO A 185 -56.16 -31.71 30.84
N ILE A 186 -55.22 -30.86 30.42
CA ILE A 186 -55.32 -29.39 30.47
C ILE A 186 -55.58 -28.91 29.04
N SER A 187 -56.66 -28.15 28.85
CA SER A 187 -57.05 -27.59 27.54
C SER A 187 -57.22 -26.08 27.64
N GLY A 188 -56.62 -25.33 26.72
CA GLY A 188 -56.60 -23.85 26.71
C GLY A 188 -55.79 -23.31 25.53
N GLY A 189 -55.80 -21.98 25.34
CA GLY A 189 -54.95 -21.30 24.36
C GLY A 189 -53.46 -21.32 24.73
N GLU A 190 -52.59 -20.95 23.80
CA GLU A 190 -51.16 -20.77 24.08
C GLU A 190 -50.97 -19.59 25.05
N LEU A 191 -50.37 -19.86 26.19
CA LEU A 191 -49.98 -18.85 27.19
C LEU A 191 -48.60 -18.32 26.81
N ARG A 192 -48.47 -17.02 26.59
CA ARG A 192 -47.19 -16.42 26.20
C ARG A 192 -46.78 -15.34 27.17
N GLU A 193 -45.80 -15.68 28.01
CA GLU A 193 -45.26 -14.78 29.02
C GLU A 193 -43.94 -14.16 28.53
N THR A 194 -43.68 -12.88 28.82
CA THR A 194 -42.39 -12.26 28.50
C THR A 194 -41.79 -11.62 29.74
N PHE A 195 -40.56 -12.01 30.05
CA PHE A 195 -39.83 -11.51 31.21
C PHE A 195 -38.40 -11.15 30.83
N THR A 196 -37.89 -10.13 31.52
CA THR A 196 -36.50 -9.70 31.44
C THR A 196 -35.76 -10.20 32.67
N THR A 197 -34.73 -11.00 32.47
CA THR A 197 -33.78 -11.38 33.53
C THR A 197 -32.62 -10.41 33.54
N SER A 198 -32.35 -9.79 34.69
CA SER A 198 -31.21 -8.91 34.90
C SER A 198 -30.23 -9.56 35.87
N LEU A 199 -28.95 -9.61 35.48
CA LEU A 199 -27.85 -10.09 36.30
C LEU A 199 -26.83 -8.97 36.48
N GLY A 200 -26.89 -8.31 37.63
CA GLY A 200 -25.94 -7.29 38.06
C GLY A 200 -24.74 -7.90 38.79
N MET A 201 -23.54 -7.46 38.43
CA MET A 201 -22.27 -7.87 39.03
C MET A 201 -21.50 -6.63 39.47
N SER A 202 -21.01 -6.60 40.72
CA SER A 202 -20.17 -5.51 41.23
C SER A 202 -18.75 -5.98 41.51
N GLU A 203 -17.76 -5.13 41.22
CA GLU A 203 -16.33 -5.43 41.35
C GLU A 203 -15.96 -6.73 40.62
N LEU A 204 -16.36 -6.82 39.34
CA LEU A 204 -16.06 -7.96 38.48
C LEU A 204 -14.60 -7.90 38.05
N THR A 205 -13.84 -8.94 38.36
CA THR A 205 -12.47 -9.15 37.93
C THR A 205 -12.42 -10.35 37.01
N VAL A 206 -11.78 -10.18 35.87
CA VAL A 206 -11.56 -11.22 34.85
C VAL A 206 -10.09 -11.15 34.48
N GLY A 207 -9.38 -12.26 34.60
CA GLY A 207 -7.97 -12.33 34.25
C GLY A 207 -7.58 -13.73 33.81
N GLY A 208 -6.46 -13.82 33.14
CA GLY A 208 -5.91 -15.06 32.65
C GLY A 208 -4.40 -14.99 32.60
N LYS A 209 -3.75 -16.10 32.95
CA LYS A 209 -2.32 -16.33 32.76
C LYS A 209 -2.16 -17.42 31.73
N GLY A 210 -1.63 -17.05 30.56
CA GLY A 210 -1.33 -17.96 29.46
C GLY A 210 0.17 -18.25 29.37
N PHE A 211 0.48 -19.40 28.81
CA PHE A 211 1.80 -19.83 28.37
C PHE A 211 1.76 -19.97 26.84
N LEU A 212 2.74 -19.39 26.15
CA LEU A 212 2.90 -19.46 24.70
C LEU A 212 4.38 -19.67 24.37
N ALA A 213 4.71 -20.79 23.74
CA ALA A 213 6.03 -21.07 23.19
C ALA A 213 5.99 -20.85 21.68
N LEU A 214 6.52 -19.70 21.25
CA LEU A 214 6.55 -19.29 19.84
C LEU A 214 7.98 -19.36 19.31
N ASN A 215 8.19 -20.09 18.23
CA ASN A 215 9.48 -20.19 17.55
C ASN A 215 9.75 -18.90 16.76
N GLN A 216 10.63 -18.06 17.30
CA GLN A 216 11.01 -16.78 16.72
C GLN A 216 11.67 -16.93 15.35
N SER A 217 12.52 -17.94 15.16
CA SER A 217 13.23 -18.16 13.89
C SER A 217 12.25 -18.49 12.77
N TYR A 218 11.30 -19.38 13.01
CA TYR A 218 10.29 -19.75 12.02
C TYR A 218 9.34 -18.59 11.73
N LEU A 219 8.79 -17.94 12.77
CA LEU A 219 7.88 -16.81 12.59
C LEU A 219 8.54 -15.63 11.87
N GLY A 220 9.84 -15.43 12.06
CA GLY A 220 10.62 -14.43 11.32
C GLY A 220 10.80 -14.74 9.83
N THR A 221 10.57 -15.99 9.39
CA THR A 221 10.60 -16.36 7.96
C THR A 221 9.27 -16.19 7.23
N LEU A 222 8.17 -16.04 7.96
CA LEU A 222 6.84 -15.92 7.37
C LEU A 222 6.60 -14.52 6.80
N GLY A 223 5.92 -14.45 5.66
CA GLY A 223 5.39 -13.20 5.14
C GLY A 223 4.28 -12.63 6.04
N PHE A 224 3.99 -11.34 5.93
CA PHE A 224 2.91 -10.71 6.71
C PHE A 224 1.54 -11.34 6.45
N ASP A 225 1.27 -11.70 5.19
CA ASP A 225 0.08 -12.44 4.76
C ASP A 225 -0.02 -13.79 5.49
N GLN A 226 1.08 -14.52 5.55
CA GLN A 226 1.15 -15.80 6.26
C GLN A 226 1.00 -15.64 7.77
N LEU A 227 1.48 -14.53 8.36
CA LEU A 227 1.29 -14.25 9.78
C LEU A 227 -0.18 -14.00 10.16
N THR A 228 -1.03 -13.59 9.21
CA THR A 228 -2.48 -13.49 9.43
C THR A 228 -3.20 -14.83 9.33
N GLU A 229 -2.57 -15.84 8.72
CA GLU A 229 -3.11 -17.17 8.52
C GLU A 229 -2.78 -18.10 9.69
N MET A 230 -3.81 -18.59 10.37
CA MET A 230 -3.65 -19.46 11.55
C MET A 230 -2.87 -20.74 11.21
N GLY A 231 -2.98 -21.26 9.99
CA GLY A 231 -2.25 -22.44 9.51
C GLY A 231 -0.73 -22.27 9.46
N CYS A 232 -0.23 -21.04 9.32
CA CYS A 232 1.19 -20.73 9.36
C CYS A 232 1.65 -20.45 10.78
N VAL A 233 0.93 -19.63 11.54
CA VAL A 233 1.27 -19.30 12.94
C VAL A 233 1.25 -20.55 13.82
N ALA A 234 0.32 -21.48 13.59
CA ALA A 234 0.24 -22.73 14.33
C ALA A 234 1.49 -23.60 14.18
N LYS A 235 2.15 -23.58 13.01
CA LYS A 235 3.43 -24.30 12.80
C LYS A 235 4.60 -23.67 13.55
N GLY A 236 4.51 -22.36 13.83
CA GLY A 236 5.47 -21.64 14.67
C GLY A 236 5.14 -21.64 16.15
N THR A 237 4.06 -22.32 16.55
CA THR A 237 3.60 -22.40 17.93
C THR A 237 3.87 -23.81 18.45
N ASP A 238 4.92 -23.96 19.26
CA ASP A 238 5.33 -25.26 19.79
C ASP A 238 4.36 -25.74 20.87
N ALA A 239 3.87 -24.80 21.70
CA ALA A 239 2.86 -25.06 22.70
C ALA A 239 2.13 -23.78 23.10
N GLY A 240 0.85 -23.93 23.46
CA GLY A 240 0.07 -22.85 24.05
C GLY A 240 -0.94 -23.42 25.05
N ALA A 241 -1.06 -22.79 26.21
CA ALA A 241 -2.04 -23.18 27.22
C ALA A 241 -2.41 -22.00 28.12
N LEU A 242 -3.68 -21.89 28.48
CA LEU A 242 -4.14 -21.09 29.59
C LEU A 242 -3.84 -21.85 30.89
N LEU A 243 -2.87 -21.35 31.67
CA LEU A 243 -2.40 -21.95 32.91
C LEU A 243 -3.35 -21.70 34.08
N ARG A 244 -3.89 -20.47 34.14
CA ARG A 244 -4.87 -20.06 35.15
C ARG A 244 -5.83 -19.07 34.54
N SER A 245 -7.11 -19.18 34.87
CA SER A 245 -8.07 -18.10 34.76
C SER A 245 -8.48 -17.63 36.16
N ASN A 246 -8.74 -16.35 36.30
CA ASN A 246 -9.33 -15.76 37.49
C ASN A 246 -10.60 -15.05 37.05
N MET A 247 -11.73 -15.44 37.59
CA MET A 247 -12.97 -14.69 37.44
C MET A 247 -13.60 -14.57 38.81
N GLY A 248 -14.00 -13.37 39.21
CA GLY A 248 -14.64 -13.16 40.51
C GLY A 248 -15.41 -11.85 40.53
N ALA A 249 -16.59 -11.84 41.14
CA ALA A 249 -17.39 -10.64 41.36
C ALA A 249 -17.74 -10.56 42.85
N LYS A 250 -17.53 -9.43 43.50
CA LYS A 250 -17.78 -9.31 44.95
C LYS A 250 -19.25 -9.51 45.32
N ASN A 251 -20.16 -9.01 44.49
CA ASN A 251 -21.60 -9.24 44.64
C ASN A 251 -22.22 -9.60 43.29
N ILE A 252 -23.18 -10.52 43.31
CA ILE A 252 -24.00 -10.90 42.17
C ILE A 252 -25.47 -10.76 42.57
N SER A 253 -26.20 -9.90 41.89
CA SER A 253 -27.64 -9.71 42.07
C SER A 253 -28.37 -10.20 40.82
N ALA A 254 -29.28 -11.16 40.98
CA ALA A 254 -30.16 -11.59 39.91
C ALA A 254 -31.58 -11.07 40.20
N GLN A 255 -32.24 -10.53 39.19
CA GLN A 255 -33.61 -10.03 39.26
C GLN A 255 -34.39 -10.54 38.05
N LEU A 256 -35.67 -10.84 38.28
CA LEU A 256 -36.64 -11.11 37.22
C LEU A 256 -37.60 -9.92 37.15
N ILE A 257 -37.82 -9.38 35.96
CA ILE A 257 -38.68 -8.22 35.72
C ILE A 257 -39.71 -8.62 34.66
N PRO A 258 -40.98 -8.83 35.01
CA PRO A 258 -42.04 -9.11 34.07
C PRO A 258 -42.36 -7.86 33.26
N GLU A 259 -42.67 -8.03 31.99
CA GLU A 259 -42.99 -6.93 31.10
C GLU A 259 -44.51 -6.65 31.18
N GLN A 260 -44.90 -5.69 32.03
CA GLN A 260 -46.27 -5.45 32.49
C GLN A 260 -47.40 -5.85 31.50
N GLY A 261 -48.14 -6.91 31.84
CA GLY A 261 -49.56 -7.06 31.51
C GLY A 261 -50.41 -6.10 32.36
N GLY A 262 -51.47 -5.54 31.79
CA GLY A 262 -52.25 -4.43 32.34
C GLY A 262 -52.73 -4.57 33.80
N GLN A 263 -52.91 -3.43 34.45
CA GLN A 263 -53.39 -3.33 35.84
C GLN A 263 -54.72 -4.07 36.06
N GLY A 264 -54.69 -5.08 36.94
CA GLY A 264 -55.89 -5.62 37.60
C GLY A 264 -56.32 -7.04 37.20
N ASP A 265 -55.60 -7.72 36.31
CA ASP A 265 -55.93 -9.08 35.88
C ASP A 265 -55.07 -10.15 36.59
N LEU A 266 -55.53 -11.41 36.55
CA LEU A 266 -54.87 -12.62 37.08
C LEU A 266 -53.37 -12.70 36.70
N GLU A 267 -53.02 -12.12 35.55
CA GLU A 267 -51.64 -12.02 35.05
C GLU A 267 -50.73 -11.23 35.99
N HIS A 268 -51.22 -10.10 36.53
CA HIS A 268 -50.45 -9.24 37.43
C HIS A 268 -50.10 -9.95 38.75
N ASP A 269 -51.05 -10.71 39.28
CA ASP A 269 -50.85 -11.48 40.51
C ASP A 269 -49.94 -12.69 40.28
N LEU A 270 -50.03 -13.33 39.10
CA LEU A 270 -49.15 -14.43 38.68
C LEU A 270 -47.71 -13.95 38.54
N ASP A 271 -47.51 -12.80 37.88
CA ASP A 271 -46.22 -12.11 37.74
C ASP A 271 -45.62 -11.76 39.09
N HIS A 272 -46.42 -11.18 39.99
CA HIS A 272 -45.96 -10.80 41.31
C HIS A 272 -45.55 -12.03 42.14
N MET A 273 -46.34 -13.12 42.09
CA MET A 273 -46.00 -14.38 42.75
C MET A 273 -44.71 -14.99 42.18
N LEU A 274 -44.55 -15.02 40.84
CA LEU A 274 -43.35 -15.53 40.17
C LEU A 274 -42.12 -14.72 40.57
N ASN A 275 -42.23 -13.39 40.66
CA ASN A 275 -41.14 -12.53 41.11
C ASN A 275 -40.74 -12.77 42.57
N VAL A 276 -41.71 -12.88 43.47
CA VAL A 276 -41.43 -13.11 44.90
C VAL A 276 -40.80 -14.50 45.08
N ALA A 277 -41.32 -15.52 44.40
CA ALA A 277 -40.78 -16.88 44.43
C ALA A 277 -39.36 -16.94 43.83
N ALA A 278 -39.16 -16.33 42.67
CA ALA A 278 -37.85 -16.25 42.02
C ALA A 278 -36.86 -15.45 42.87
N GLY A 279 -37.27 -14.31 43.43
CA GLY A 279 -36.43 -13.47 44.29
C GLY A 279 -36.01 -14.19 45.57
N PHE A 280 -36.93 -14.93 46.22
CA PHE A 280 -36.62 -15.75 47.39
C PHE A 280 -35.65 -16.89 47.05
N LEU A 281 -35.88 -17.60 45.94
CA LEU A 281 -34.98 -18.66 45.46
C LEU A 281 -33.60 -18.10 45.10
N LEU A 282 -33.52 -17.03 44.33
CA LEU A 282 -32.27 -16.41 43.92
C LEU A 282 -31.47 -15.91 45.13
N GLY A 283 -32.13 -15.29 46.11
CA GLY A 283 -31.50 -14.87 47.37
C GLY A 283 -30.97 -16.05 48.20
N ALA A 284 -31.74 -17.13 48.33
CA ALA A 284 -31.32 -18.32 49.08
C ALA A 284 -30.12 -19.04 48.45
N TYR A 285 -29.94 -18.93 47.13
CA TYR A 285 -28.84 -19.55 46.39
C TYR A 285 -27.72 -18.59 46.01
N GLN A 286 -27.72 -17.32 46.44
CA GLN A 286 -26.74 -16.31 46.00
C GLN A 286 -25.27 -16.71 46.27
N GLU A 287 -24.94 -17.19 47.47
CA GLU A 287 -23.57 -17.65 47.79
C GLU A 287 -23.19 -18.90 46.99
N ALA A 288 -24.13 -19.81 46.77
CA ALA A 288 -23.93 -21.00 45.97
C ALA A 288 -23.78 -20.67 44.47
N LEU A 289 -24.54 -19.70 43.96
CA LEU A 289 -24.44 -19.15 42.60
C LEU A 289 -23.11 -18.45 42.41
N HIS A 290 -22.60 -17.73 43.42
CA HIS A 290 -21.29 -17.10 43.39
C HIS A 290 -20.17 -18.14 43.34
N ALA A 291 -20.15 -19.11 44.27
CA ALA A 291 -19.12 -20.15 44.31
C ALA A 291 -19.18 -21.11 43.11
N ALA A 292 -20.39 -21.52 42.70
CA ALA A 292 -20.59 -22.37 41.54
C ALA A 292 -20.30 -21.60 40.24
N GLY A 293 -20.73 -20.35 40.12
CA GLY A 293 -20.45 -19.50 38.96
C GLY A 293 -18.96 -19.26 38.77
N GLN A 294 -18.24 -18.95 39.85
CA GLN A 294 -16.79 -18.78 39.84
C GLN A 294 -16.08 -20.07 39.39
N LYS A 295 -16.40 -21.22 40.00
CA LYS A 295 -15.77 -22.50 39.62
C LYS A 295 -16.15 -22.96 38.21
N LEU A 296 -17.44 -22.86 37.85
CA LEU A 296 -17.94 -23.26 36.54
C LEU A 296 -17.32 -22.42 35.44
N LEU A 297 -17.25 -21.10 35.62
CA LEU A 297 -16.68 -20.20 34.61
C LEU A 297 -15.16 -20.33 34.54
N ILE A 298 -14.45 -20.47 35.66
CA ILE A 298 -12.99 -20.70 35.66
C ILE A 298 -12.65 -22.02 34.95
N ASN A 299 -13.28 -23.13 35.34
CA ASN A 299 -12.98 -24.45 34.77
C ASN A 299 -13.40 -24.53 33.31
N ARG A 300 -14.62 -24.09 33.00
CA ARG A 300 -15.15 -24.16 31.63
C ARG A 300 -14.49 -23.16 30.69
N ALA A 301 -14.05 -21.99 31.18
CA ALA A 301 -13.24 -21.08 30.38
C ALA A 301 -11.85 -21.68 30.11
N MET A 302 -11.18 -22.26 31.10
CA MET A 302 -9.88 -22.93 30.86
C MET A 302 -10.02 -24.11 29.90
N GLU A 303 -11.01 -24.98 30.10
CA GLU A 303 -11.27 -26.10 29.19
C GLU A 303 -11.64 -25.61 27.79
N MET A 304 -12.52 -24.62 27.66
CA MET A 304 -12.93 -24.09 26.35
C MET A 304 -11.78 -23.41 25.63
N VAL A 305 -10.96 -22.63 26.33
CA VAL A 305 -9.78 -21.97 25.74
C VAL A 305 -8.72 -23.00 25.38
N ASN A 306 -8.37 -23.94 26.26
CA ASN A 306 -7.34 -24.94 26.00
C ASN A 306 -7.77 -25.93 24.92
N SER A 307 -8.99 -26.47 25.00
CA SER A 307 -9.53 -27.35 23.95
C SER A 307 -9.71 -26.62 22.63
N GLY A 308 -10.15 -25.36 22.64
CA GLY A 308 -10.29 -24.54 21.45
C GLY A 308 -8.95 -24.17 20.82
N LEU A 309 -7.97 -23.79 21.64
CA LEU A 309 -6.60 -23.50 21.22
C LEU A 309 -5.97 -24.76 20.63
N GLN A 310 -6.08 -25.89 21.30
CA GLN A 310 -5.51 -27.15 20.83
C GLN A 310 -6.23 -27.66 19.57
N ALA A 311 -7.55 -27.55 19.50
CA ALA A 311 -8.31 -27.86 18.29
C ALA A 311 -7.93 -26.94 17.13
N LYS A 312 -7.68 -25.65 17.38
CA LYS A 312 -7.21 -24.71 16.35
C LYS A 312 -5.76 -24.93 15.95
N LEU A 313 -4.88 -25.33 16.87
CA LEU A 313 -3.49 -25.68 16.55
C LEU A 313 -3.41 -26.98 15.76
N GLN A 314 -4.24 -27.98 16.10
CA GLN A 314 -4.31 -29.28 15.41
C GLN A 314 -5.02 -29.18 14.05
N ASN A 315 -6.08 -28.37 13.94
CA ASN A 315 -6.86 -28.18 12.71
C ASN A 315 -6.57 -26.83 12.03
N ALA A 316 -5.35 -26.28 12.19
CA ALA A 316 -5.01 -24.94 11.72
C ALA A 316 -5.11 -24.76 10.19
N GLY A 317 -5.38 -25.85 9.45
CA GLY A 317 -5.33 -25.87 8.00
C GLY A 317 -3.88 -25.91 7.50
N THR A 318 -3.72 -25.95 6.19
CA THR A 318 -2.39 -25.87 5.58
C THR A 318 -1.95 -24.40 5.51
N CYS A 319 -0.74 -24.09 5.98
CA CYS A 319 -0.11 -22.81 5.69
C CYS A 319 -0.03 -22.61 4.16
N PRO A 320 -0.75 -21.64 3.59
CA PRO A 320 -0.66 -21.36 2.17
C PRO A 320 0.76 -20.92 1.82
N PRO A 321 1.22 -21.16 0.57
CA PRO A 321 2.46 -20.56 0.12
C PRO A 321 2.36 -19.03 0.24
N PRO A 322 3.48 -18.32 0.47
CA PRO A 322 3.47 -16.86 0.45
C PRO A 322 2.97 -16.37 -0.91
N PHE A 323 2.49 -15.12 -0.99
CA PHE A 323 2.12 -14.49 -2.26
C PHE A 323 3.11 -14.83 -3.38
N GLU A 324 2.58 -15.15 -4.57
CA GLU A 324 3.41 -15.54 -5.72
C GLU A 324 4.44 -14.46 -6.02
N ASP A 325 5.69 -14.73 -5.66
CA ASP A 325 6.80 -13.88 -6.04
C ASP A 325 7.11 -14.10 -7.52
N TYR A 326 6.72 -13.11 -8.34
CA TYR A 326 7.07 -13.08 -9.76
C TYR A 326 8.50 -12.58 -10.01
N SER A 327 9.27 -12.33 -8.94
CA SER A 327 10.69 -12.07 -9.05
C SER A 327 11.46 -13.35 -9.36
N ASN A 328 12.50 -13.21 -10.17
CA ASN A 328 13.45 -14.26 -10.47
C ASN A 328 14.83 -13.73 -10.14
N PHE A 329 15.23 -13.91 -8.87
CA PHE A 329 16.49 -13.40 -8.34
C PHE A 329 17.70 -13.88 -9.16
N THR A 330 17.73 -15.14 -9.58
CA THR A 330 18.82 -15.69 -10.41
C THR A 330 18.93 -14.97 -11.75
N LEU A 331 17.81 -14.81 -12.46
CA LEU A 331 17.77 -14.08 -13.73
C LEU A 331 18.20 -12.62 -13.52
N SER A 332 17.71 -11.99 -12.45
CA SER A 332 18.03 -10.62 -12.11
C SER A 332 19.52 -10.42 -11.84
N ALA A 333 20.11 -11.26 -10.99
CA ALA A 333 21.52 -11.19 -10.62
C ALA A 333 22.44 -11.49 -11.81
N VAL A 334 22.13 -12.53 -12.60
CA VAL A 334 22.93 -12.88 -13.78
C VAL A 334 22.87 -11.76 -14.83
N ALA A 335 21.69 -11.21 -15.12
CA ALA A 335 21.56 -10.10 -16.06
C ALA A 335 22.34 -8.86 -15.59
N LEU A 336 22.30 -8.54 -14.29
CA LEU A 336 23.05 -7.43 -13.71
C LEU A 336 24.56 -7.65 -13.83
N LEU A 337 25.07 -8.83 -13.45
CA LEU A 337 26.49 -9.16 -13.51
C LEU A 337 27.02 -9.09 -14.96
N ILE A 338 26.27 -9.61 -15.92
CA ILE A 338 26.64 -9.51 -17.34
C ILE A 338 26.66 -8.04 -17.77
N SER A 339 25.64 -7.25 -17.41
CA SER A 339 25.58 -5.83 -17.76
C SER A 339 26.79 -5.05 -17.20
N LEU A 340 27.15 -5.31 -15.94
CA LEU A 340 28.29 -4.68 -15.27
C LEU A 340 29.62 -5.12 -15.89
N ALA A 341 29.74 -6.36 -16.35
CA ALA A 341 30.93 -6.84 -17.08
C ALA A 341 31.05 -6.21 -18.49
N MET A 342 29.93 -5.86 -19.12
CA MET A 342 29.92 -5.27 -20.45
C MET A 342 30.40 -3.81 -20.48
N VAL A 343 30.25 -3.05 -19.38
CA VAL A 343 30.69 -1.65 -19.30
C VAL A 343 32.22 -1.51 -19.39
N PRO A 344 33.05 -2.22 -18.58
CA PRO A 344 34.49 -2.23 -18.73
C PRO A 344 34.95 -2.74 -20.09
N GLY A 345 34.26 -3.74 -20.67
CA GLY A 345 34.55 -4.23 -22.01
C GLY A 345 34.39 -3.14 -23.07
N ALA A 346 33.33 -2.33 -22.99
CA ALA A 346 33.13 -1.17 -23.87
C ALA A 346 34.24 -0.12 -23.70
N MET A 347 34.67 0.14 -22.45
CA MET A 347 35.78 1.05 -22.16
C MET A 347 37.13 0.53 -22.67
N LEU A 348 37.39 -0.77 -22.54
CA LEU A 348 38.60 -1.43 -23.05
C LEU A 348 38.65 -1.38 -24.58
N VAL A 349 37.54 -1.66 -25.27
CA VAL A 349 37.44 -1.48 -26.73
C VAL A 349 37.76 -0.04 -27.13
N ALA A 350 37.28 0.94 -26.36
CA ALA A 350 37.58 2.35 -26.59
C ALA A 350 39.07 2.71 -26.34
N ALA A 351 39.70 2.12 -25.33
CA ALA A 351 41.10 2.32 -25.02
C ALA A 351 42.03 1.66 -26.06
N CYS A 352 41.77 0.40 -26.43
CA CYS A 352 42.56 -0.35 -27.41
C CYS A 352 42.51 0.29 -28.80
N THR A 353 41.35 0.81 -29.22
CA THR A 353 41.23 1.51 -30.51
C THR A 353 41.91 2.87 -30.52
N LYS A 354 41.94 3.60 -29.38
CA LYS A 354 42.76 4.82 -29.23
C LYS A 354 44.27 4.51 -29.35
N ARG A 355 44.73 3.43 -28.71
CA ARG A 355 46.14 3.00 -28.75
C ARG A 355 46.57 2.57 -30.15
N SER A 356 45.80 1.69 -30.80
CA SER A 356 46.06 1.22 -32.17
C SER A 356 46.10 2.39 -33.16
N ARG A 357 45.21 3.39 -33.04
CA ARG A 357 45.23 4.58 -33.90
C ARG A 357 46.44 5.47 -33.66
N LYS A 358 46.92 5.60 -32.42
CA LYS A 358 48.15 6.34 -32.09
C LYS A 358 49.37 5.67 -32.72
N GLU A 359 49.46 4.34 -32.63
CA GLU A 359 50.51 3.54 -33.25
C GLU A 359 50.46 3.61 -34.80
N SER A 360 49.28 3.47 -35.43
CA SER A 360 49.15 3.60 -36.89
C SER A 360 49.49 5.01 -37.41
N ARG A 361 49.12 6.06 -36.66
CA ARG A 361 49.46 7.45 -37.02
C ARG A 361 50.96 7.70 -36.90
N GLN A 362 51.63 7.08 -35.92
CA GLN A 362 53.06 7.15 -35.73
C GLN A 362 53.81 6.39 -36.83
N VAL A 363 53.34 5.22 -37.26
CA VAL A 363 53.88 4.48 -38.40
C VAL A 363 53.72 5.24 -39.73
N GLN A 364 52.57 5.88 -39.96
CA GLN A 364 52.36 6.74 -41.14
C GLN A 364 53.25 7.98 -41.15
N LEU A 365 53.48 8.62 -39.99
CA LEU A 365 54.41 9.74 -39.85
C LEU A 365 55.86 9.32 -40.11
N CYS A 366 56.28 8.14 -39.62
CA CYS A 366 57.61 7.58 -39.91
C CYS A 366 57.79 7.21 -41.39
N GLN A 367 56.77 6.64 -42.04
CA GLN A 367 56.80 6.34 -43.49
C GLN A 367 56.81 7.61 -44.35
N ALA A 368 56.09 8.66 -43.94
CA ALA A 368 56.13 9.96 -44.61
C ALA A 368 57.50 10.64 -44.49
N GLN A 369 58.19 10.48 -43.35
CA GLN A 369 59.57 10.95 -43.16
C GLN A 369 60.58 10.16 -44.00
N SER A 370 60.46 8.84 -44.11
CA SER A 370 61.39 8.03 -44.93
C SER A 370 61.30 8.32 -46.43
N VAL A 371 60.12 8.69 -46.94
CA VAL A 371 59.91 9.06 -48.35
C VAL A 371 60.41 10.47 -48.65
N ALA A 372 60.39 11.39 -47.67
CA ALA A 372 60.95 12.73 -47.84
C ALA A 372 62.49 12.70 -47.95
N THR A 373 63.16 11.80 -47.22
CA THR A 373 64.63 11.64 -47.25
C THR A 373 65.19 10.96 -48.50
N SER A 374 64.37 10.31 -49.34
CA SER A 374 64.84 9.65 -50.57
C SER A 374 64.76 10.52 -51.83
N SER A 375 64.46 11.82 -51.70
CA SER A 375 64.21 12.72 -52.84
C SER A 375 65.26 13.84 -53.04
N THR A 376 66.37 13.78 -52.33
CA THR A 376 67.50 14.73 -52.47
C THR A 376 68.80 14.00 -52.74
N GLU A 377 69.02 13.59 -54.00
CA GLU A 377 70.37 13.47 -54.57
C GLU A 377 70.31 13.59 -56.09
N THR A 378 71.12 14.50 -56.61
CA THR A 378 71.15 15.07 -57.98
C THR A 378 72.14 14.37 -58.90
N GLY A 379 71.84 14.28 -60.21
CA GLY A 379 72.84 14.05 -61.25
C GLY A 379 72.25 13.91 -62.68
N PRO A 380 72.66 14.71 -63.69
CA PRO A 380 72.01 14.75 -65.00
C PRO A 380 72.79 14.02 -66.11
N THR A 381 72.16 13.22 -67.00
CA THR A 381 72.52 13.12 -68.44
C THR A 381 71.62 12.17 -69.27
N SER A 382 71.36 12.64 -70.51
CA SER A 382 71.06 11.95 -71.79
C SER A 382 69.82 11.07 -72.01
N LEU A 383 68.92 11.63 -72.85
CA LEU A 383 68.18 11.03 -73.97
C LEU A 383 68.33 9.52 -74.26
N THR A 384 67.20 8.81 -74.32
CA THR A 384 66.69 8.12 -75.55
C THR A 384 65.21 7.80 -75.43
N VAL A 385 64.50 8.02 -76.54
CA VAL A 385 63.13 7.55 -76.81
C VAL A 385 63.23 6.11 -77.27
N GLU A 386 62.53 5.17 -76.63
CA GLU A 386 62.07 3.96 -77.30
C GLU A 386 60.77 3.42 -76.69
N THR A 387 59.87 3.06 -77.59
CA THR A 387 58.48 2.65 -77.45
C THR A 387 58.30 1.23 -76.91
N GLY A 388 57.27 1.01 -76.09
CA GLY A 388 56.79 -0.33 -75.73
C GLY A 388 55.37 -0.31 -75.19
N MET A 389 54.38 -0.44 -76.08
CA MET A 389 53.00 -0.75 -75.73
C MET A 389 52.92 -2.12 -75.04
N THR A 390 52.28 -2.20 -73.87
CA THR A 390 51.27 -3.24 -73.62
C THR A 390 50.12 -2.62 -72.83
N GLY A 391 48.94 -2.64 -73.44
CA GLY A 391 47.74 -2.05 -72.87
C GLY A 391 47.20 -2.85 -71.70
N ARG A 392 46.60 -2.13 -70.75
CA ARG A 392 45.41 -2.63 -70.07
C ARG A 392 44.41 -1.50 -69.96
N SER A 393 43.22 -1.77 -70.48
CA SER A 393 42.13 -0.85 -70.75
C SER A 393 41.71 -0.05 -69.52
N ILE A 394 41.48 1.23 -69.78
CA ILE A 394 40.62 2.10 -68.97
C ILE A 394 39.21 1.50 -69.06
N GLY A 395 38.78 0.82 -67.99
CA GLY A 395 37.36 0.54 -67.77
C GLY A 395 36.66 1.80 -67.25
N PRO A 396 35.35 1.98 -67.52
CA PRO A 396 34.60 3.13 -67.03
C PRO A 396 34.51 3.10 -65.49
N PRO A 397 34.35 4.25 -64.80
CA PRO A 397 34.14 4.27 -63.35
C PRO A 397 32.69 3.85 -63.05
N THR A 398 32.39 2.57 -63.07
CA THR A 398 31.16 2.02 -62.48
C THR A 398 31.46 1.54 -61.07
N GLY A 399 31.59 2.49 -60.14
CA GLY A 399 31.64 2.20 -58.72
C GLY A 399 30.42 2.81 -58.06
N ALA A 400 29.35 2.01 -57.88
CA ALA A 400 28.27 2.39 -56.98
C ALA A 400 28.88 2.75 -55.61
N PRO A 401 28.44 3.83 -54.94
CA PRO A 401 28.98 4.20 -53.63
C PRO A 401 28.80 3.03 -52.67
N VAL A 402 29.88 2.57 -52.04
CA VAL A 402 29.81 1.47 -51.08
C VAL A 402 28.88 1.89 -49.93
N VAL A 403 27.72 1.24 -49.86
CA VAL A 403 26.63 1.60 -48.94
C VAL A 403 26.96 1.06 -47.55
N HIS A 404 27.73 1.82 -46.78
CA HIS A 404 28.10 1.46 -45.40
C HIS A 404 26.96 1.78 -44.41
N SER A 405 26.69 0.86 -43.47
CA SER A 405 25.87 1.15 -42.30
C SER A 405 26.57 2.14 -41.35
N LEU A 406 25.83 2.70 -40.38
CA LEU A 406 26.38 3.74 -39.49
C LEU A 406 27.57 3.24 -38.67
N ALA A 407 27.51 1.99 -38.20
CA ALA A 407 28.60 1.31 -37.50
C ALA A 407 29.90 1.27 -38.31
N PHE A 408 29.81 1.02 -39.61
CA PHE A 408 30.97 0.87 -40.49
C PHE A 408 31.26 2.13 -41.33
N HIS A 409 30.60 3.24 -41.02
CA HIS A 409 30.82 4.48 -41.74
C HIS A 409 32.27 4.99 -41.51
N PRO A 410 32.99 5.47 -42.55
CA PRO A 410 34.40 5.87 -42.45
C PRO A 410 34.68 6.96 -41.40
N ARG A 411 33.69 7.82 -41.11
CA ARG A 411 33.80 8.89 -40.10
C ARG A 411 33.51 8.43 -38.67
N THR A 412 32.86 7.29 -38.47
CA THR A 412 32.52 6.80 -37.14
C THR A 412 33.78 6.31 -36.43
N HIS A 413 34.01 6.76 -35.19
CA HIS A 413 35.21 6.38 -34.44
C HIS A 413 35.26 4.84 -34.23
N PRO A 414 36.39 4.16 -34.47
CA PRO A 414 36.50 2.70 -34.37
C PRO A 414 36.05 2.13 -33.01
N ALA A 415 36.32 2.84 -31.91
CA ALA A 415 35.82 2.52 -30.57
C ALA A 415 34.30 2.32 -30.52
N LEU A 416 33.55 3.23 -31.14
CA LEU A 416 32.10 3.33 -31.00
C LEU A 416 31.38 2.21 -31.75
N ARG A 417 32.04 1.59 -32.74
CA ARG A 417 31.47 0.51 -33.57
C ARG A 417 30.91 -0.63 -32.73
N TRP A 418 31.64 -0.99 -31.67
CA TRP A 418 31.33 -2.10 -30.78
C TRP A 418 30.96 -1.63 -29.37
N ALA A 419 31.56 -0.55 -28.87
CA ALA A 419 31.24 -0.03 -27.54
C ALA A 419 29.78 0.42 -27.41
N LEU A 420 29.22 1.07 -28.44
CA LEU A 420 27.87 1.64 -28.37
C LEU A 420 26.78 0.55 -28.39
N PRO A 421 26.81 -0.46 -29.29
CA PRO A 421 25.92 -1.63 -29.21
C PRO A 421 26.07 -2.42 -27.91
N MET A 422 27.30 -2.56 -27.40
CA MET A 422 27.56 -3.26 -26.14
C MET A 422 26.88 -2.55 -24.96
N LEU A 423 26.93 -1.21 -24.91
CA LEU A 423 26.21 -0.42 -23.92
C LEU A 423 24.69 -0.49 -24.08
N MET A 424 24.17 -0.56 -25.32
CA MET A 424 22.73 -0.77 -25.56
C MET A 424 22.26 -2.13 -25.03
N VAL A 425 23.02 -3.20 -25.28
CA VAL A 425 22.72 -4.54 -24.75
C VAL A 425 22.84 -4.56 -23.22
N ALA A 426 23.88 -3.95 -22.65
CA ALA A 426 24.02 -3.81 -21.20
C ALA A 426 22.80 -3.09 -20.59
N THR A 427 22.29 -2.05 -21.25
CA THR A 427 21.09 -1.32 -20.81
C THR A 427 19.84 -2.21 -20.87
N MET A 428 19.65 -3.02 -21.92
CA MET A 428 18.56 -4.00 -21.99
C MET A 428 18.65 -5.04 -20.87
N LEU A 429 19.86 -5.49 -20.53
CA LEU A 429 20.08 -6.43 -19.43
C LEU A 429 19.82 -5.80 -18.06
N MET A 430 20.13 -4.51 -17.87
CA MET A 430 19.73 -3.79 -16.65
C MET A 430 18.21 -3.68 -16.53
N PHE A 431 17.49 -3.41 -17.63
CA PHE A 431 16.02 -3.44 -17.62
C PHE A 431 15.48 -4.84 -17.31
N LEU A 432 16.07 -5.89 -17.89
CA LEU A 432 15.70 -7.28 -17.59
C LEU A 432 15.96 -7.62 -16.12
N SER A 433 17.09 -7.16 -15.58
CA SER A 433 17.45 -7.36 -14.19
C SER A 433 16.44 -6.73 -13.25
N SER A 434 16.12 -5.46 -13.49
CA SER A 434 15.10 -4.73 -12.75
C SER A 434 13.73 -5.40 -12.84
N ASN A 435 13.26 -5.67 -14.06
CA ASN A 435 11.91 -6.18 -14.30
C ASN A 435 11.70 -7.61 -13.79
N SER A 436 12.80 -8.33 -13.53
CA SER A 436 12.80 -9.65 -12.88
C SER A 436 13.02 -9.58 -11.37
N SER A 437 13.08 -8.39 -10.77
CA SER A 437 13.30 -8.20 -9.33
C SER A 437 12.11 -7.48 -8.68
N VAL A 438 12.06 -7.49 -7.35
CA VAL A 438 11.11 -6.67 -6.58
C VAL A 438 11.58 -5.21 -6.64
N ALA A 439 10.72 -4.33 -7.11
CA ALA A 439 11.02 -2.90 -7.27
C ALA A 439 10.75 -2.12 -5.99
N ALA A 440 9.68 -2.46 -5.26
CA ALA A 440 9.26 -1.77 -4.06
C ALA A 440 8.56 -2.70 -3.07
N VAL A 441 8.58 -2.34 -1.79
CA VAL A 441 7.86 -3.06 -0.74
C VAL A 441 7.15 -2.09 0.19
N VAL A 442 5.97 -2.48 0.70
CA VAL A 442 5.29 -1.76 1.77
C VAL A 442 5.76 -2.31 3.10
N THR A 443 6.45 -1.49 3.88
CA THR A 443 6.96 -1.83 5.20
C THR A 443 6.14 -1.13 6.26
N VAL A 444 5.90 -1.83 7.37
CA VAL A 444 5.33 -1.27 8.58
C VAL A 444 6.40 -1.34 9.65
N SER A 445 6.89 -0.19 10.07
CA SER A 445 7.88 -0.09 11.14
C SER A 445 7.23 0.45 12.40
N VAL A 446 7.41 -0.28 13.50
CA VAL A 446 7.06 0.20 14.83
C VAL A 446 8.36 0.50 15.57
N SER A 447 8.60 1.76 15.86
CA SER A 447 9.70 2.19 16.75
C SER A 447 9.13 2.69 18.06
N ALA A 448 9.86 2.56 19.16
CA ALA A 448 9.53 3.21 20.42
C ALA A 448 10.80 3.73 21.09
N ASN A 449 10.73 4.91 21.70
CA ASN A 449 11.85 5.55 22.40
C ASN A 449 13.14 5.68 21.54
N GLY A 450 12.99 5.81 20.22
CA GLY A 450 14.09 5.94 19.26
C GLY A 450 14.71 4.63 18.78
N GLU A 451 14.26 3.48 19.27
CA GLU A 451 14.68 2.15 18.82
C GLU A 451 13.62 1.48 17.94
N SER A 452 14.04 0.85 16.83
CA SER A 452 13.17 0.05 15.96
C SER A 452 12.79 -1.24 16.68
N MET A 453 11.56 -1.32 17.19
CA MET A 453 11.12 -2.43 18.04
C MET A 453 10.79 -3.69 17.23
N VAL A 454 10.17 -3.53 16.04
CA VAL A 454 9.84 -4.64 15.13
C VAL A 454 9.90 -4.16 13.68
N HIS A 455 10.81 -4.73 12.88
CA HIS A 455 10.69 -4.71 11.42
C HIS A 455 9.74 -5.84 11.02
N LEU A 456 8.48 -5.50 10.79
CA LEU A 456 7.55 -6.48 10.24
C LEU A 456 8.03 -6.85 8.83
N PRO A 457 7.94 -8.13 8.44
CA PRO A 457 8.23 -8.53 7.06
C PRO A 457 7.37 -7.70 6.08
N PRO A 458 7.85 -7.47 4.85
CA PRO A 458 7.13 -6.72 3.84
C PRO A 458 5.66 -7.15 3.76
N THR A 459 4.76 -6.20 3.94
CA THR A 459 3.31 -6.46 3.92
C THR A 459 2.82 -6.70 2.49
N PHE A 460 3.46 -6.06 1.52
CA PHE A 460 3.18 -6.21 0.10
C PHE A 460 4.43 -5.89 -0.72
N GLY A 461 4.70 -6.67 -1.77
CA GLY A 461 5.84 -6.47 -2.66
C GLY A 461 5.40 -6.19 -4.10
N PHE A 462 5.97 -5.15 -4.70
CA PHE A 462 5.68 -4.74 -6.07
C PHE A 462 6.82 -5.20 -7.00
N SER A 463 6.58 -6.28 -7.74
CA SER A 463 7.33 -6.61 -8.97
C SER A 463 6.56 -6.11 -10.18
N LEU A 464 7.20 -5.98 -11.35
CA LEU A 464 6.51 -5.53 -12.57
C LEU A 464 5.32 -6.44 -12.93
N ILE A 465 5.56 -7.75 -12.97
CA ILE A 465 4.53 -8.73 -13.36
C ILE A 465 3.45 -8.86 -12.28
N GLY A 466 3.84 -8.86 -11.00
CA GLY A 466 2.89 -8.85 -9.88
C GLY A 466 1.97 -7.64 -9.94
N SER A 467 2.56 -6.44 -10.05
CA SER A 467 1.81 -5.18 -10.13
C SER A 467 0.81 -5.17 -11.29
N ILE A 468 1.21 -5.65 -12.48
CA ILE A 468 0.30 -5.74 -13.64
C ILE A 468 -0.88 -6.69 -13.35
N LYS A 469 -0.61 -7.88 -12.80
CA LYS A 469 -1.66 -8.85 -12.47
C LYS A 469 -2.61 -8.31 -11.41
N ASP A 470 -2.07 -7.67 -10.39
CA ASP A 470 -2.84 -7.13 -9.27
C ASP A 470 -3.69 -5.94 -9.71
N MET A 471 -3.15 -5.06 -10.56
CA MET A 471 -3.92 -3.96 -11.15
C MET A 471 -5.04 -4.45 -12.08
N ILE A 472 -4.78 -5.48 -12.90
CA ILE A 472 -5.83 -6.08 -13.75
C ILE A 472 -6.93 -6.73 -12.90
N LYS A 473 -6.56 -7.47 -11.84
CA LYS A 473 -7.53 -8.05 -10.89
C LYS A 473 -8.32 -6.97 -10.15
N GLY A 474 -7.65 -5.89 -9.75
CA GLY A 474 -8.24 -4.70 -9.14
C GLY A 474 -9.05 -3.81 -10.08
N LYS A 475 -9.16 -4.15 -11.38
CA LYS A 475 -9.83 -3.38 -12.44
C LYS A 475 -9.22 -1.99 -12.71
N VAL A 476 -7.97 -1.80 -12.32
CA VAL A 476 -7.13 -0.61 -12.50
C VAL A 476 -6.43 -0.72 -13.87
N TYR A 477 -7.21 -0.59 -14.94
CA TYR A 477 -6.70 -0.88 -16.29
C TYR A 477 -5.82 0.23 -16.86
N GLY A 478 -6.10 1.50 -16.54
CA GLY A 478 -5.38 2.65 -17.06
C GLY A 478 -3.91 2.63 -16.66
N LEU A 479 -3.64 2.50 -15.36
CA LEU A 479 -2.30 2.43 -14.80
C LEU A 479 -1.58 1.14 -15.23
N ALA A 480 -2.30 0.01 -15.33
CA ALA A 480 -1.73 -1.24 -15.86
C ALA A 480 -1.23 -1.11 -17.30
N VAL A 481 -2.04 -0.55 -18.21
CA VAL A 481 -1.64 -0.33 -19.62
C VAL A 481 -0.42 0.58 -19.69
N LEU A 482 -0.41 1.63 -18.87
CA LEU A 482 0.65 2.63 -18.85
C LEU A 482 1.99 2.00 -18.40
N ILE A 483 1.97 1.19 -17.35
CA ILE A 483 3.14 0.41 -16.89
C ILE A 483 3.58 -0.63 -17.94
N ILE A 484 2.66 -1.38 -18.55
CA ILE A 484 2.99 -2.35 -19.61
C ILE A 484 3.70 -1.65 -20.77
N CYS A 485 3.16 -0.52 -21.25
CA CYS A 485 3.71 0.20 -22.39
C CYS A 485 5.08 0.80 -22.06
N PHE A 486 5.21 1.51 -20.94
CA PHE A 486 6.37 2.37 -20.67
C PHE A 486 7.44 1.76 -19.75
N SER A 487 7.09 0.80 -18.90
CA SER A 487 8.02 0.06 -18.02
C SER A 487 8.29 -1.37 -18.52
N GLY A 488 7.34 -1.95 -19.26
CA GLY A 488 7.46 -3.28 -19.86
C GLY A 488 8.07 -3.24 -21.27
N ILE A 489 7.36 -2.67 -22.24
CA ILE A 489 7.69 -2.79 -23.67
C ILE A 489 8.73 -1.78 -24.13
N TRP A 490 8.49 -0.49 -23.85
CA TRP A 490 9.32 0.63 -24.31
C TRP A 490 10.82 0.50 -23.96
N PRO A 491 11.21 0.07 -22.74
CA PRO A 491 12.61 -0.06 -22.35
C PRO A 491 13.42 -1.04 -23.21
N TYR A 492 12.76 -1.98 -23.89
CA TYR A 492 13.41 -2.89 -24.84
C TYR A 492 13.28 -2.41 -26.29
N VAL A 493 12.09 -1.93 -26.68
CA VAL A 493 11.83 -1.48 -28.06
C VAL A 493 12.75 -0.32 -28.44
N LYS A 494 12.92 0.68 -27.58
CA LYS A 494 13.77 1.85 -27.86
C LYS A 494 15.22 1.46 -28.18
N PRO A 495 15.98 0.77 -27.29
CA PRO A 495 17.36 0.40 -27.59
C PRO A 495 17.46 -0.62 -28.74
N MET A 496 16.44 -1.45 -29.01
CA MET A 496 16.42 -2.32 -30.20
C MET A 496 16.30 -1.51 -31.49
N LEU A 497 15.43 -0.49 -31.53
CA LEU A 497 15.30 0.41 -32.69
C LEU A 497 16.56 1.27 -32.87
N MET A 498 17.22 1.68 -31.79
CA MET A 498 18.52 2.36 -31.87
C MET A 498 19.61 1.43 -32.43
N MET A 499 19.62 0.16 -32.04
CA MET A 499 20.53 -0.85 -32.59
C MET A 499 20.27 -1.13 -34.07
N LEU A 500 18.99 -1.19 -34.48
CA LEU A 500 18.60 -1.26 -35.89
C LEU A 500 19.15 -0.05 -36.66
N CYS A 501 19.02 1.16 -36.13
CA CYS A 501 19.57 2.37 -36.74
C CYS A 501 21.10 2.32 -36.88
N TRP A 502 21.79 1.66 -35.95
CA TRP A 502 23.25 1.53 -35.94
C TRP A 502 23.77 0.59 -37.03
N PHE A 503 23.13 -0.56 -37.22
CA PHE A 503 23.61 -1.60 -38.14
C PHE A 503 22.91 -1.63 -39.50
N ALA A 504 21.69 -1.11 -39.63
CA ALA A 504 20.97 -1.16 -40.90
C ALA A 504 21.69 -0.32 -41.99
N PRO A 505 21.97 -0.88 -43.17
CA PRO A 505 22.54 -0.14 -44.28
C PRO A 505 21.52 0.87 -44.85
N PRO A 506 21.98 1.96 -45.51
CA PRO A 506 21.11 2.91 -46.20
C PRO A 506 20.12 2.32 -47.21
N SER A 507 20.33 1.09 -47.69
CA SER A 507 19.39 0.37 -48.57
C SER A 507 18.12 -0.08 -47.86
N GLN A 508 18.18 -0.41 -46.57
CA GLN A 508 17.01 -0.79 -45.76
C GLN A 508 16.41 0.43 -45.06
N LEU A 509 17.27 1.31 -44.55
CA LEU A 509 16.85 2.51 -43.82
C LEU A 509 17.58 3.74 -44.38
N SER A 510 16.89 4.47 -45.24
CA SER A 510 17.42 5.72 -45.83
C SER A 510 17.87 6.71 -44.74
N VAL A 511 18.86 7.54 -45.06
CA VAL A 511 19.46 8.52 -44.13
C VAL A 511 18.41 9.44 -43.49
N ALA A 512 17.41 9.89 -44.26
CA ALA A 512 16.32 10.74 -43.78
C ALA A 512 15.39 9.98 -42.81
N LYS A 513 14.95 8.78 -43.18
CA LYS A 513 14.12 7.93 -42.30
C LYS A 513 14.84 7.57 -40.99
N ARG A 514 16.15 7.29 -41.05
CA ARG A 514 16.97 7.05 -39.85
C ARG A 514 17.01 8.28 -38.94
N GLN A 515 17.24 9.47 -39.51
CA GLN A 515 17.23 10.72 -38.74
C GLN A 515 15.88 10.97 -38.08
N GLY A 516 14.78 10.78 -38.82
CA GLY A 516 13.42 10.90 -38.29
C GLY A 516 13.14 9.93 -37.14
N LEU A 517 13.52 8.65 -37.31
CA LEU A 517 13.37 7.64 -36.28
C LEU A 517 14.20 7.96 -35.03
N LEU A 518 15.47 8.34 -35.17
CA LEU A 518 16.33 8.72 -34.04
C LEU A 518 15.78 9.96 -33.30
N ASN A 519 15.32 10.98 -34.04
CA ASN A 519 14.68 12.15 -33.44
C ASN A 519 13.39 11.77 -32.65
N PHE A 520 12.59 10.83 -33.18
CA PHE A 520 11.41 10.32 -32.50
C PHE A 520 11.79 9.55 -31.22
N LEU A 521 12.77 8.65 -31.30
CA LEU A 521 13.24 7.85 -30.15
C LEU A 521 13.83 8.72 -29.03
N ASP A 522 14.51 9.81 -29.37
CA ASP A 522 15.01 10.78 -28.40
C ASP A 522 13.85 11.55 -27.74
N ALA A 523 12.92 12.10 -28.54
CA ALA A 523 11.79 12.88 -28.03
C ALA A 523 10.82 12.05 -27.16
N PHE A 524 10.58 10.79 -27.53
CA PHE A 524 9.70 9.88 -26.80
C PHE A 524 10.42 9.16 -25.64
N GLY A 525 11.74 9.32 -25.52
CA GLY A 525 12.55 8.67 -24.50
C GLY A 525 12.11 8.97 -23.07
N LYS A 526 11.65 10.20 -22.77
CA LYS A 526 11.19 10.64 -21.44
C LYS A 526 10.03 9.83 -20.86
N TRP A 527 9.25 9.13 -21.69
CA TRP A 527 8.13 8.33 -21.21
C TRP A 527 8.56 7.13 -20.37
N SER A 528 9.83 6.74 -20.38
CA SER A 528 10.36 5.76 -19.41
C SER A 528 10.33 6.27 -17.96
N LEU A 529 10.12 7.58 -17.72
CA LEU A 529 10.04 8.19 -16.39
C LEU A 529 8.68 8.03 -15.72
N VAL A 530 7.68 7.48 -16.42
CA VAL A 530 6.37 7.17 -15.84
C VAL A 530 6.53 6.45 -14.50
N ASP A 531 7.29 5.36 -14.51
CA ASP A 531 7.44 4.46 -13.36
C ASP A 531 8.05 5.19 -12.17
N THR A 532 9.01 6.07 -12.45
CA THR A 532 9.62 6.95 -11.45
C THR A 532 8.59 7.86 -10.80
N PHE A 533 7.69 8.46 -11.58
CA PHE A 533 6.64 9.32 -11.04
C PHE A 533 5.54 8.54 -10.31
N VAL A 534 5.16 7.35 -10.79
CA VAL A 534 4.21 6.47 -10.09
C VAL A 534 4.79 6.04 -8.75
N MET A 535 6.07 5.64 -8.73
CA MET A 535 6.75 5.24 -7.50
C MET A 535 6.82 6.38 -6.48
N VAL A 536 7.22 7.59 -6.91
CA VAL A 536 7.21 8.79 -6.04
C VAL A 536 5.81 9.06 -5.48
N MET A 537 4.77 8.94 -6.32
CA MET A 537 3.39 9.12 -5.89
C MET A 537 3.01 8.06 -4.83
N PHE A 538 3.33 6.79 -5.03
CA PHE A 538 3.04 5.74 -4.05
C PHE A 538 3.80 5.90 -2.74
N MET A 539 5.09 6.25 -2.78
CA MET A 539 5.87 6.54 -1.57
C MET A 539 5.21 7.61 -0.72
N VAL A 540 4.79 8.71 -1.34
CA VAL A 540 4.18 9.83 -0.60
C VAL A 540 2.72 9.54 -0.23
N ALA A 541 1.96 8.87 -1.09
CA ALA A 541 0.55 8.53 -0.85
C ALA A 541 0.36 7.55 0.31
N PHE A 542 1.21 6.51 0.38
CA PHE A 542 1.11 5.45 1.39
C PHE A 542 1.96 5.72 2.64
N LYS A 543 2.59 6.91 2.74
CA LYS A 543 3.26 7.33 3.98
C LYS A 543 2.21 7.62 5.04
N PHE A 544 2.03 6.72 6.01
CA PHE A 544 1.22 7.00 7.19
C PHE A 544 2.12 7.10 8.41
N ASP A 545 2.04 8.22 9.14
CA ASP A 545 2.64 8.35 10.46
C ASP A 545 1.50 8.54 11.45
N LEU A 546 1.21 7.49 12.22
CA LEU A 546 0.12 7.48 13.19
C LEU A 546 0.50 8.16 14.52
N SER A 547 1.76 8.60 14.64
CA SER A 547 2.36 9.07 15.90
C SER A 547 2.87 10.50 15.86
N ALA A 548 2.89 11.15 14.69
CA ALA A 548 3.27 12.55 14.57
C ALA A 548 2.29 13.46 15.34
N PRO A 549 2.77 14.38 16.20
CA PRO A 549 1.95 15.41 16.83
C PRO A 549 1.44 16.37 15.75
N THR A 550 0.31 16.05 15.15
CA THR A 550 -0.40 16.95 14.26
C THR A 550 -1.26 17.89 15.10
N LYS A 551 -1.61 19.06 14.55
CA LYS A 551 -2.39 20.09 15.26
C LYS A 551 -3.86 19.70 15.48
N GLY A 552 -4.23 18.47 15.13
CA GLY A 552 -5.46 17.78 15.49
C GLY A 552 -5.19 16.57 16.37
N SER A 553 -6.13 16.25 17.25
CA SER A 553 -6.06 15.12 18.20
C SER A 553 -6.05 13.77 17.47
N ASN A 554 -4.86 13.23 17.21
CA ASN A 554 -4.73 11.84 16.82
C ASN A 554 -4.84 11.01 18.09
N LEU A 555 -6.00 10.34 18.26
CA LEU A 555 -6.32 9.52 19.44
C LEU A 555 -5.15 8.63 19.86
N LEU A 556 -4.49 8.01 18.87
CA LEU A 556 -3.39 7.09 19.09
C LEU A 556 -2.10 7.82 19.53
N SER A 557 -1.80 8.98 18.95
CA SER A 557 -0.66 9.81 19.37
C SER A 557 -0.84 10.40 20.77
N ASP A 558 -2.08 10.76 21.15
CA ASP A 558 -2.38 11.31 22.46
C ASP A 558 -2.29 10.22 23.53
N ILE A 559 -2.78 9.01 23.22
CA ILE A 559 -2.59 7.82 24.06
C ILE A 559 -1.10 7.53 24.27
N LEU A 560 -0.30 7.53 23.20
CA LEU A 560 1.14 7.23 23.29
C LEU A 560 1.92 8.30 24.06
N LYS A 561 1.61 9.59 23.86
CA LYS A 561 2.21 10.68 24.65
C LYS A 561 1.86 10.53 26.13
N GLU A 562 0.63 10.17 26.46
CA GLU A 562 0.18 10.01 27.84
C GLU A 562 0.81 8.78 28.52
N SER A 563 1.13 7.71 27.77
CA SER A 563 1.87 6.57 28.32
C SER A 563 3.33 6.90 28.66
N GLY A 564 3.86 8.01 28.13
CA GLY A 564 5.24 8.47 28.32
C GLY A 564 6.25 7.77 27.41
N ASP A 565 5.78 7.02 26.41
CA ASP A 565 6.62 6.30 25.45
C ASP A 565 6.48 6.93 24.05
N GLU A 566 7.60 7.27 23.42
CA GLU A 566 7.57 7.79 22.04
C GLU A 566 7.48 6.63 21.04
N ALA A 567 6.30 6.02 20.91
CA ALA A 567 6.09 5.01 19.86
C ALA A 567 5.69 5.66 18.53
N ARG A 568 6.37 5.28 17.44
CA ARG A 568 6.05 5.66 16.07
C ARG A 568 5.66 4.45 15.24
N ILE A 569 4.42 4.42 14.79
CA ILE A 569 3.93 3.45 13.81
C ILE A 569 3.93 4.17 12.45
N GLN A 570 4.85 3.75 11.61
CA GLN A 570 5.01 4.29 10.26
C GLN A 570 4.75 3.20 9.23
N VAL A 571 3.87 3.50 8.28
CA VAL A 571 3.68 2.72 7.06
C VAL A 571 4.34 3.51 5.94
N GLN A 572 5.19 2.86 5.18
CA GLN A 572 5.93 3.50 4.10
C GLN A 572 6.20 2.53 2.96
N VAL A 573 6.51 3.09 1.79
CA VAL A 573 6.92 2.29 0.62
C VAL A 573 8.41 2.48 0.42
N GLU A 574 9.16 1.39 0.49
CA GLU A 574 10.60 1.39 0.29
C GLU A 574 10.94 0.96 -1.14
N ALA A 575 11.70 1.81 -1.83
CA ALA A 575 12.26 1.50 -3.13
C ALA A 575 13.47 0.57 -2.98
N LEU A 576 13.47 -0.56 -3.69
CA LEU A 576 14.55 -1.55 -3.65
C LEU A 576 15.50 -1.40 -4.86
N LEU A 577 16.56 -2.21 -4.85
CA LEU A 577 17.60 -2.21 -5.89
C LEU A 577 17.03 -2.37 -7.32
N GLY A 578 15.94 -3.12 -7.47
CA GLY A 578 15.25 -3.30 -8.75
C GLY A 578 14.86 -1.94 -9.37
N PHE A 579 14.14 -1.13 -8.61
CA PHE A 579 13.71 0.21 -9.04
C PHE A 579 14.90 1.12 -9.38
N TYR A 580 15.94 1.16 -8.55
CA TYR A 580 17.10 2.00 -8.84
C TYR A 580 17.86 1.54 -10.09
N THR A 581 17.90 0.23 -10.34
CA THR A 581 18.48 -0.33 -11.57
C THR A 581 17.68 0.11 -12.80
N PHE A 582 16.34 0.09 -12.72
CA PHE A 582 15.46 0.64 -13.76
C PHE A 582 15.73 2.13 -14.02
N LEU A 583 15.84 2.90 -12.95
CA LEU A 583 16.05 4.35 -13.01
C LEU A 583 17.37 4.66 -13.72
N ILE A 584 18.47 4.03 -13.30
CA ILE A 584 19.78 4.21 -13.92
C ILE A 584 19.76 3.76 -15.39
N ALA A 585 19.16 2.61 -15.69
CA ALA A 585 19.03 2.13 -17.07
C ALA A 585 18.25 3.11 -17.96
N SER A 586 17.19 3.74 -17.43
CA SER A 586 16.43 4.79 -18.12
C SER A 586 17.28 6.01 -18.45
N PHE A 587 18.10 6.48 -17.50
CA PHE A 587 19.07 7.55 -17.75
C PHE A 587 20.10 7.20 -18.82
N VAL A 588 20.71 6.01 -18.70
CA VAL A 588 21.71 5.54 -19.67
C VAL A 588 21.07 5.43 -21.06
N SER A 589 19.84 4.93 -21.15
CA SER A 589 19.06 4.87 -22.40
C SER A 589 18.82 6.25 -23.03
N LEU A 590 18.56 7.30 -22.23
CA LEU A 590 18.44 8.68 -22.74
C LEU A 590 19.78 9.20 -23.29
N ILE A 591 20.88 8.97 -22.57
CA ILE A 591 22.22 9.40 -22.98
C ILE A 591 22.66 8.68 -24.27
N LEU A 592 22.44 7.36 -24.35
CA LEU A 592 22.77 6.58 -25.54
C LEU A 592 21.98 7.04 -26.77
N GLY A 593 20.73 7.50 -26.59
CA GLY A 593 19.93 8.10 -27.65
C GLY A 593 20.64 9.28 -28.29
N HIS A 594 20.99 10.27 -27.47
CA HIS A 594 21.73 11.47 -27.88
C HIS A 594 23.07 11.14 -28.55
N ILE A 595 23.84 10.18 -28.00
CA ILE A 595 25.12 9.78 -28.60
C ILE A 595 24.89 9.14 -29.99
N THR A 596 23.87 8.29 -30.13
CA THR A 596 23.54 7.63 -31.41
C THR A 596 23.13 8.64 -32.46
N THR A 597 22.27 9.60 -32.08
CA THR A 597 21.82 10.70 -32.94
C THR A 597 22.99 11.60 -33.35
N ALA A 598 23.86 11.97 -32.42
CA ALA A 598 25.05 12.77 -32.73
C ALA A 598 26.02 12.04 -33.67
N CYS A 599 26.23 10.73 -33.49
CA CYS A 599 27.05 9.93 -34.39
C CYS A 599 26.47 9.87 -35.81
N HIS A 600 25.14 9.73 -35.95
CA HIS A 600 24.45 9.74 -37.24
C HIS A 600 24.60 11.08 -37.95
N ARG A 601 24.37 12.20 -37.25
CA ARG A 601 24.54 13.55 -37.78
C ARG A 601 25.99 13.83 -38.18
N TYR A 602 26.95 13.42 -37.36
CA TYR A 602 28.38 13.57 -37.65
C TYR A 602 28.83 12.74 -38.88
N ALA A 603 28.39 11.48 -38.98
CA ALA A 603 28.74 10.61 -40.10
C ALA A 603 28.31 11.22 -41.44
N HIS A 604 27.06 11.69 -41.50
CA HIS A 604 26.47 12.23 -42.73
C HIS A 604 26.64 13.76 -42.89
N LYS A 605 27.33 14.46 -41.98
CA LYS A 605 27.47 15.93 -41.97
C LYS A 605 26.12 16.65 -42.02
N LEU A 606 25.17 16.18 -41.22
CA LEU A 606 23.84 16.78 -41.08
C LEU A 606 23.87 17.82 -39.96
N GLY A 607 23.01 18.84 -40.08
CA GLY A 607 22.76 19.84 -39.05
C GLY A 607 24.01 20.60 -38.59
N GLU A 608 24.39 20.41 -37.34
CA GLU A 608 25.52 21.08 -36.70
C GLU A 608 26.88 20.80 -37.35
N PHE A 609 27.02 19.65 -38.04
CA PHE A 609 28.24 19.24 -38.72
C PHE A 609 28.22 19.51 -40.24
N GLY A 610 27.20 20.22 -40.74
CA GLY A 610 27.11 20.66 -42.13
C GLY A 610 28.17 21.71 -42.51
N MET A 611 28.28 22.02 -43.81
CA MET A 611 29.21 23.04 -44.32
C MET A 611 28.96 24.39 -43.64
N GLU A 612 30.03 25.01 -43.15
CA GLU A 612 29.96 26.28 -42.41
C GLU A 612 29.99 27.44 -43.41
N ASN A 613 28.88 28.18 -43.51
CA ASN A 613 28.89 29.48 -44.17
C ASN A 613 29.52 30.48 -43.20
N ASN A 614 30.65 31.09 -43.58
CA ASN A 614 31.42 32.07 -42.78
C ASN A 614 30.68 33.42 -42.64
N VAL A 615 29.41 33.39 -42.23
CA VAL A 615 28.63 34.60 -41.96
C VAL A 615 28.78 34.90 -40.46
N LEU A 616 29.63 35.87 -40.14
CA LEU A 616 29.86 36.39 -38.78
C LEU A 616 28.72 37.29 -38.26
N GLU A 617 27.66 37.45 -39.06
CA GLU A 617 26.55 38.34 -38.76
C GLU A 617 25.63 37.74 -37.70
N LYS A 618 25.31 38.52 -36.66
CA LYS A 618 24.36 38.10 -35.61
C LYS A 618 22.94 38.28 -36.14
N ARG A 619 22.19 37.19 -36.24
CA ARG A 619 20.81 37.19 -36.76
C ARG A 619 19.82 36.70 -35.71
N ARG A 620 18.57 37.15 -35.81
CA ARG A 620 17.45 36.66 -35.01
C ARG A 620 16.65 35.69 -35.87
N LEU A 621 16.57 34.42 -35.46
CA LEU A 621 15.82 33.40 -36.21
C LEU A 621 14.36 33.80 -36.43
N CYS A 622 13.72 34.46 -35.45
CA CYS A 622 12.33 34.87 -35.57
C CYS A 622 12.03 35.80 -36.75
N TYR A 623 12.94 36.71 -37.12
CA TYR A 623 12.73 37.65 -38.24
C TYR A 623 13.10 37.05 -39.60
N GLU A 624 14.01 36.08 -39.62
CA GLU A 624 14.48 35.45 -40.87
C GLU A 624 13.53 34.36 -41.36
N LEU A 625 12.82 33.69 -40.44
CA LEU A 625 11.87 32.62 -40.77
C LEU A 625 10.43 33.08 -40.99
N CYS A 626 10.06 34.31 -40.62
CA CYS A 626 8.65 34.71 -40.52
C CYS A 626 8.42 36.12 -41.09
N SER A 627 7.59 36.21 -42.13
CA SER A 627 7.24 37.49 -42.78
C SER A 627 6.12 38.26 -42.08
N ARG A 628 5.30 37.60 -41.25
CA ARG A 628 4.16 38.21 -40.54
C ARG A 628 4.48 38.43 -39.06
N PRO A 629 4.04 39.55 -38.45
CA PRO A 629 4.34 39.84 -37.04
C PRO A 629 3.76 38.80 -36.08
N LEU A 630 2.63 38.16 -36.43
CA LEU A 630 2.02 37.09 -35.63
C LEU A 630 2.89 35.82 -35.60
N ASP A 631 3.58 35.49 -36.69
CA ASP A 631 4.48 34.33 -36.76
C ASP A 631 5.78 34.56 -35.96
N VAL A 632 6.18 35.82 -35.80
CA VAL A 632 7.36 36.23 -35.01
C VAL A 632 7.05 36.25 -33.52
N HIS A 633 5.99 36.98 -33.13
CA HIS A 633 5.63 37.25 -31.74
C HIS A 633 4.69 36.21 -31.12
N GLY A 634 3.93 35.47 -31.92
CA GLY A 634 3.00 34.44 -31.44
C GLY A 634 3.71 33.31 -30.68
N PRO A 635 4.71 32.62 -31.27
CA PRO A 635 5.44 31.54 -30.59
C PRO A 635 6.17 32.01 -29.32
N THR A 636 6.74 33.22 -29.33
CA THR A 636 7.40 33.79 -28.15
C THR A 636 6.42 34.12 -27.04
N ALA A 637 5.28 34.73 -27.36
CA ALA A 637 4.22 34.99 -26.39
C ALA A 637 3.67 33.67 -25.83
N ALA A 638 3.40 32.68 -26.68
CA ALA A 638 2.87 31.37 -26.27
C ALA A 638 3.82 30.62 -25.33
N ILE A 639 5.11 30.51 -25.66
CA ILE A 639 6.10 29.88 -24.77
C ILE A 639 6.32 30.70 -23.49
N SER A 640 6.26 32.03 -23.55
CA SER A 640 6.37 32.87 -22.35
C SER A 640 5.18 32.69 -21.41
N VAL A 641 3.96 32.61 -21.96
CA VAL A 641 2.75 32.27 -21.20
C VAL A 641 2.88 30.87 -20.60
N SER A 642 3.33 29.89 -21.39
CA SER A 642 3.58 28.54 -20.89
C SER A 642 4.59 28.53 -19.74
N LEU A 643 5.70 29.26 -19.85
CA LEU A 643 6.71 29.37 -18.80
C LEU A 643 6.10 29.96 -17.51
N LEU A 644 5.30 31.02 -17.62
CA LEU A 644 4.60 31.59 -16.46
C LEU A 644 3.64 30.58 -15.83
N LEU A 645 2.88 29.85 -16.64
CA LEU A 645 1.96 28.81 -16.15
C LEU A 645 2.72 27.65 -15.47
N VAL A 646 3.89 27.24 -15.98
CA VAL A 646 4.74 26.24 -15.31
C VAL A 646 5.28 26.78 -13.99
N LEU A 647 5.82 28.01 -13.98
CA LEU A 647 6.37 28.62 -12.76
C LEU A 647 5.31 28.82 -11.69
N CYS A 648 4.08 29.18 -12.04
CA CYS A 648 2.98 29.25 -11.08
C CYS A 648 2.44 27.86 -10.73
N GLY A 649 2.16 27.02 -11.74
CA GLY A 649 1.52 25.72 -11.60
C GLY A 649 2.34 24.71 -10.80
N THR A 650 3.67 24.80 -10.82
CA THR A 650 4.56 23.90 -10.04
C THR A 650 4.41 24.06 -8.52
N PHE A 651 3.96 25.23 -8.06
CA PHE A 651 3.69 25.51 -6.64
C PHE A 651 2.19 25.47 -6.28
N LEU A 652 1.29 25.49 -7.27
CA LEU A 652 -0.14 25.28 -7.04
C LEU A 652 -0.41 23.79 -6.77
N TYR A 653 -1.31 23.51 -5.83
CA TYR A 653 -1.73 22.13 -5.56
C TYR A 653 -2.37 21.51 -6.81
N THR A 654 -1.80 20.40 -7.26
CA THR A 654 -2.18 19.63 -8.45
C THR A 654 -3.25 18.60 -8.12
N PHE A 655 -3.12 17.89 -7.00
CA PHE A 655 -4.08 16.89 -6.54
C PHE A 655 -4.12 16.82 -5.01
N ASN A 656 -5.09 16.10 -4.46
CA ASN A 656 -5.25 15.91 -3.02
C ASN A 656 -5.72 14.48 -2.71
N PHE A 657 -5.12 13.84 -1.71
CA PHE A 657 -5.62 12.58 -1.14
C PHE A 657 -6.55 12.88 0.04
N ASN A 658 -7.71 12.24 0.03
CA ASN A 658 -8.71 12.31 1.09
C ASN A 658 -8.82 10.93 1.73
N PHE A 659 -8.29 10.75 2.93
CA PHE A 659 -8.47 9.51 3.68
C PHE A 659 -9.86 9.48 4.33
N LEU A 660 -10.57 8.37 4.12
CA LEU A 660 -11.93 8.14 4.54
C LEU A 660 -11.97 6.93 5.51
N GLY A 661 -13.15 6.67 6.08
CA GLY A 661 -13.39 5.64 7.06
C GLY A 661 -12.74 5.90 8.41
N LEU A 662 -12.56 4.83 9.18
CA LEU A 662 -11.93 4.84 10.49
C LEU A 662 -10.48 5.33 10.43
N ALA A 663 -9.73 4.92 9.40
CA ALA A 663 -8.37 5.40 9.18
C ALA A 663 -8.32 6.92 8.95
N GLY A 664 -9.20 7.46 8.10
CA GLY A 664 -9.32 8.90 7.88
C GLY A 664 -9.72 9.67 9.15
N TYR A 665 -10.61 9.10 9.97
CA TYR A 665 -10.97 9.66 11.27
C TYR A 665 -9.79 9.64 12.26
N ALA A 666 -8.99 8.57 12.27
CA ALA A 666 -7.85 8.40 13.18
C ALA A 666 -6.66 9.31 12.85
N LEU A 667 -6.49 9.67 11.57
CA LEU A 667 -5.45 10.61 11.10
C LEU A 667 -5.71 12.06 11.51
N GLY A 668 -6.93 12.39 11.94
CA GLY A 668 -7.30 13.76 12.31
C GLY A 668 -7.54 14.68 11.10
N LYS A 669 -8.22 15.81 11.33
CA LYS A 669 -8.72 16.69 10.25
C LYS A 669 -7.64 17.27 9.34
N ASP A 670 -6.43 17.49 9.86
CA ASP A 670 -5.33 18.11 9.11
C ASP A 670 -4.63 17.12 8.16
N GLU A 671 -4.48 15.86 8.57
CA GLU A 671 -3.85 14.82 7.75
C GLU A 671 -4.86 14.00 6.95
N GLN A 672 -6.15 14.15 7.24
CA GLN A 672 -7.22 13.56 6.45
C GLN A 672 -7.17 14.02 4.98
N GLN A 673 -6.79 15.28 4.74
CA GLN A 673 -6.61 15.85 3.41
C GLN A 673 -5.15 16.24 3.18
N ARG A 674 -4.49 15.59 2.22
CA ARG A 674 -3.09 15.86 1.87
C ARG A 674 -2.95 16.44 0.47
N PRO A 675 -2.87 17.78 0.32
CA PRO A 675 -2.74 18.41 -0.98
C PRO A 675 -1.27 18.44 -1.45
N PHE A 676 -1.07 18.13 -2.73
CA PHE A 676 0.24 18.03 -3.35
C PHE A 676 0.34 18.87 -4.61
N SER A 677 1.39 19.71 -4.66
CA SER A 677 1.91 20.38 -5.86
C SER A 677 3.11 19.59 -6.39
N VAL A 678 3.65 19.94 -7.56
CA VAL A 678 4.90 19.34 -8.07
C VAL A 678 6.03 19.53 -7.06
N PHE A 679 6.16 20.76 -6.52
CA PHE A 679 7.20 21.09 -5.56
C PHE A 679 7.01 20.37 -4.22
N SER A 680 5.81 20.42 -3.63
CA SER A 680 5.57 19.81 -2.32
C SER A 680 5.65 18.28 -2.36
N LEU A 681 5.25 17.66 -3.48
CA LEU A 681 5.46 16.23 -3.69
C LEU A 681 6.95 15.88 -3.69
N GLY A 682 7.77 16.64 -4.44
CA GLY A 682 9.22 16.45 -4.50
C GLY A 682 9.91 16.63 -3.14
N MET A 683 9.44 17.58 -2.33
CA MET A 683 9.97 17.79 -0.97
C MET A 683 9.68 16.62 -0.04
N GLN A 684 8.51 15.98 -0.15
CA GLN A 684 8.11 14.87 0.72
C GLN A 684 8.75 13.52 0.38
N ILE A 685 9.44 13.38 -0.76
CA ILE A 685 10.09 12.11 -1.17
C ILE A 685 11.03 11.59 -0.06
N ARG A 686 11.85 12.47 0.52
CA ARG A 686 12.81 12.07 1.56
C ARG A 686 12.12 11.70 2.87
N ASP A 687 11.11 12.48 3.24
CA ASP A 687 10.35 12.27 4.47
C ASP A 687 9.45 11.03 4.40
N ALA A 688 9.23 10.48 3.20
CA ALA A 688 8.46 9.25 2.97
C ALA A 688 9.31 7.97 2.97
N SER A 689 10.62 8.09 3.19
CA SER A 689 11.57 6.97 3.23
C SER A 689 12.03 6.65 4.65
N ALA A 690 12.30 5.37 4.92
CA ALA A 690 12.91 4.87 6.15
C ALA A 690 14.26 5.55 6.47
N ASP A 691 15.05 5.78 5.42
CA ASP A 691 16.33 6.47 5.48
C ASP A 691 16.27 7.75 4.63
N PRO A 692 15.88 8.89 5.22
CA PRO A 692 15.81 10.17 4.51
C PRO A 692 17.16 10.69 4.04
N ASN A 693 18.27 10.21 4.60
CA ASN A 693 19.63 10.65 4.26
C ASN A 693 20.36 9.66 3.35
N GLY A 694 19.72 8.54 3.01
CA GLY A 694 20.24 7.55 2.09
C GLY A 694 20.52 8.16 0.72
N LEU A 695 21.71 7.88 0.19
CA LEU A 695 22.12 8.30 -1.16
C LEU A 695 21.10 7.92 -2.25
N PRO A 696 20.49 6.72 -2.25
CA PRO A 696 19.49 6.36 -3.27
C PRO A 696 18.27 7.30 -3.29
N ILE A 697 17.79 7.72 -2.12
CA ILE A 697 16.60 8.57 -1.98
C ILE A 697 16.91 10.02 -2.32
N ILE A 698 18.10 10.50 -1.93
CA ILE A 698 18.59 11.83 -2.34
C ILE A 698 18.72 11.89 -3.87
N LEU A 699 19.24 10.83 -4.50
CA LEU A 699 19.29 10.72 -5.95
C LEU A 699 17.88 10.74 -6.54
N LEU A 700 16.94 9.93 -6.03
CA LEU A 700 15.56 9.93 -6.51
C LEU A 700 14.91 11.32 -6.45
N GLN A 701 15.07 12.04 -5.33
CA GLN A 701 14.57 13.41 -5.20
C GLN A 701 15.22 14.36 -6.21
N GLY A 702 16.55 14.27 -6.38
CA GLY A 702 17.28 15.07 -7.36
C GLY A 702 16.83 14.81 -8.80
N VAL A 703 16.62 13.53 -9.15
CA VAL A 703 16.10 13.10 -10.45
C VAL A 703 14.69 13.64 -10.68
N PHE A 704 13.82 13.55 -9.68
CA PHE A 704 12.45 14.08 -9.76
C PHE A 704 12.47 15.59 -10.07
N PHE A 705 13.20 16.39 -9.29
CA PHE A 705 13.28 17.84 -9.53
C PHE A 705 13.96 18.18 -10.86
N LEU A 706 14.96 17.40 -11.27
CA LEU A 706 15.66 17.59 -12.54
C LEU A 706 14.68 17.50 -13.71
N PHE A 707 13.90 16.42 -13.82
CA PHE A 707 13.01 16.17 -14.96
C PHE A 707 11.65 16.88 -14.87
N ALA A 708 11.09 17.05 -13.67
CA ALA A 708 9.77 17.64 -13.48
C ALA A 708 9.79 19.18 -13.37
N MET A 709 10.94 19.79 -13.03
CA MET A 709 11.05 21.24 -12.83
C MET A 709 12.23 21.89 -13.56
N ILE A 710 13.48 21.50 -13.23
CA ILE A 710 14.67 22.24 -13.67
C ILE A 710 14.80 22.21 -15.19
N ILE A 711 14.73 21.03 -15.81
CA ILE A 711 14.84 20.88 -17.26
C ILE A 711 13.65 21.51 -17.98
N VAL A 712 12.45 21.47 -17.38
CA VAL A 712 11.25 22.07 -17.95
C VAL A 712 11.42 23.58 -18.07
N VAL A 713 11.88 24.25 -17.01
CA VAL A 713 12.17 25.70 -17.04
C VAL A 713 13.32 25.99 -17.99
N ALA A 714 14.41 25.22 -17.95
CA ALA A 714 15.55 25.40 -18.83
C ALA A 714 15.17 25.24 -20.32
N TYR A 715 14.28 24.31 -20.65
CA TYR A 715 13.73 24.10 -21.99
C TYR A 715 12.97 25.34 -22.51
N HIS A 716 12.12 25.94 -21.67
CA HIS A 716 11.40 27.14 -22.05
C HIS A 716 12.34 28.33 -22.26
N VAL A 717 13.29 28.53 -21.34
CA VAL A 717 14.28 29.62 -21.43
C VAL A 717 15.14 29.47 -22.69
N ILE A 718 15.67 28.27 -22.95
CA ILE A 718 16.52 28.06 -24.13
C ILE A 718 15.75 28.26 -25.43
N LEU A 719 14.46 27.89 -25.49
CA LEU A 719 13.61 28.14 -26.67
C LEU A 719 13.36 29.63 -26.92
N ILE A 720 13.07 30.40 -25.87
CA ILE A 720 12.87 31.85 -25.98
C ILE A 720 14.17 32.52 -26.46
N VAL A 721 15.30 32.15 -25.86
CA VAL A 721 16.62 32.68 -26.24
C VAL A 721 16.97 32.30 -27.68
N LEU A 722 16.79 31.03 -28.06
CA LEU A 722 17.04 30.54 -29.42
C LEU A 722 16.23 31.30 -30.47
N TRP A 723 14.96 31.60 -30.17
CA TRP A 723 14.06 32.24 -31.12
C TRP A 723 14.27 33.75 -31.22
N ALA A 724 14.43 34.44 -30.09
CA ALA A 724 14.39 35.91 -30.03
C ALA A 724 15.76 36.61 -29.94
N ALA A 725 16.81 35.94 -29.45
CA ALA A 725 18.10 36.58 -29.23
C ALA A 725 18.95 36.62 -30.53
N PRO A 726 19.65 37.74 -30.81
CA PRO A 726 20.58 37.82 -31.93
C PRO A 726 21.85 37.02 -31.63
N MET A 727 22.05 35.92 -32.35
CA MET A 727 23.16 34.98 -32.11
C MET A 727 23.90 34.69 -33.41
N THR A 728 25.15 34.23 -33.29
CA THR A 728 25.92 33.73 -34.43
C THR A 728 25.43 32.34 -34.83
N THR A 729 25.61 31.93 -36.09
CA THR A 729 25.16 30.62 -36.59
C THR A 729 25.73 29.45 -35.77
N ARG A 730 26.97 29.56 -35.27
CA ARG A 730 27.57 28.57 -34.36
C ARG A 730 26.80 28.45 -33.05
N MET A 731 26.48 29.58 -32.41
CA MET A 731 25.71 29.60 -31.17
C MET A 731 24.27 29.11 -31.38
N GLN A 732 23.62 29.51 -32.48
CA GLN A 732 22.28 29.06 -32.82
C GLN A 732 22.21 27.53 -32.98
N LYS A 733 23.19 26.93 -33.68
CA LYS A 733 23.30 25.46 -33.80
C LYS A 733 23.51 24.77 -32.46
N GLN A 734 24.35 25.32 -31.58
CA GLN A 734 24.56 24.77 -30.23
C GLN A 734 23.30 24.87 -29.35
N PHE A 735 22.67 26.04 -29.31
CA PHE A 735 21.44 26.27 -28.53
C PHE A 735 20.28 25.41 -29.06
N PHE A 736 20.19 25.21 -30.38
CA PHE A 736 19.23 24.28 -30.99
C PHE A 736 19.42 22.84 -30.52
N LEU A 737 20.67 22.35 -30.47
CA LEU A 737 20.96 21.02 -29.93
C LEU A 737 20.59 20.92 -28.44
N THR A 738 20.97 21.93 -27.64
CA THR A 738 20.60 21.97 -26.21
C THR A 738 19.08 21.97 -26.04
N ALA A 739 18.34 22.71 -26.87
CA ALA A 739 16.88 22.71 -26.85
C ALA A 739 16.27 21.34 -27.22
N GLN A 740 16.87 20.61 -28.17
CA GLN A 740 16.45 19.23 -28.47
C GLN A 740 16.69 18.28 -27.30
N VAL A 741 17.85 18.39 -26.63
CA VAL A 741 18.17 17.58 -25.44
C VAL A 741 17.19 17.89 -24.30
N PHE A 742 16.96 19.17 -24.01
CA PHE A 742 16.00 19.57 -22.96
C PHE A 742 14.57 19.18 -23.31
N ASN A 743 14.14 19.23 -24.57
CA ASN A 743 12.82 18.71 -24.98
C ASN A 743 12.69 17.20 -24.68
N ALA A 744 13.72 16.43 -25.02
CA ALA A 744 13.77 14.98 -24.78
C ALA A 744 13.79 14.62 -23.29
N TRP A 745 14.16 15.56 -22.42
CA TRP A 745 14.25 15.39 -20.96
C TRP A 745 13.20 16.23 -20.22
N SER A 746 12.31 16.96 -20.89
CA SER A 746 11.27 17.73 -20.20
C SER A 746 10.12 16.80 -19.86
N GLY A 747 10.04 16.34 -18.60
CA GLY A 747 9.13 15.29 -18.15
C GLY A 747 7.79 15.76 -17.60
N LEU A 748 7.46 17.05 -17.67
CA LEU A 748 6.21 17.59 -17.09
C LEU A 748 4.94 16.99 -17.72
N ASP A 749 4.98 16.66 -19.01
CA ASP A 749 3.88 15.99 -19.71
C ASP A 749 3.68 14.56 -19.19
N VAL A 750 4.79 13.81 -19.04
CA VAL A 750 4.79 12.48 -18.43
C VAL A 750 4.24 12.55 -17.00
N PHE A 751 4.66 13.54 -16.21
CA PHE A 751 4.14 13.76 -14.87
C PHE A 751 2.62 14.02 -14.86
N CYS A 752 2.10 14.88 -15.75
CA CYS A 752 0.66 15.16 -15.83
C CYS A 752 -0.16 13.91 -16.17
N VAL A 753 0.31 13.10 -17.13
CA VAL A 753 -0.38 11.86 -17.50
C VAL A 753 -0.35 10.85 -16.35
N THR A 754 0.79 10.70 -15.67
CA THR A 754 0.91 9.82 -14.51
C THR A 754 -0.02 10.23 -13.38
N ILE A 755 -0.10 11.51 -13.03
CA ILE A 755 -1.02 12.00 -11.99
C ILE A 755 -2.48 11.80 -12.39
N LEU A 756 -2.83 12.06 -13.65
CA LEU A 756 -4.19 11.85 -14.14
C LEU A 756 -4.61 10.38 -14.00
N ALA A 757 -3.75 9.44 -14.43
CA ALA A 757 -4.02 8.01 -14.28
C ALA A 757 -4.09 7.60 -12.80
N GLY A 758 -3.13 8.04 -11.98
CA GLY A 758 -3.06 7.72 -10.56
C GLY A 758 -4.29 8.17 -9.78
N VAL A 759 -4.70 9.44 -9.94
CA VAL A 759 -5.84 10.03 -9.22
C VAL A 759 -7.17 9.37 -9.62
N LEU A 760 -7.33 8.99 -10.89
CA LEU A 760 -8.57 8.36 -11.34
C LEU A 760 -8.76 6.92 -10.82
N GLU A 761 -7.67 6.21 -10.48
CA GLU A 761 -7.75 4.79 -10.15
C GLU A 761 -7.29 4.43 -8.72
N ILE A 762 -6.72 5.36 -7.95
CA ILE A 762 -6.17 5.05 -6.62
C ILE A 762 -7.20 4.46 -5.65
N ARG A 763 -8.46 4.90 -5.71
CA ARG A 763 -9.53 4.36 -4.85
C ARG A 763 -9.79 2.88 -5.11
N GLN A 764 -9.83 2.49 -6.40
CA GLN A 764 -10.04 1.10 -6.79
C GLN A 764 -8.84 0.23 -6.37
N PHE A 765 -7.63 0.76 -6.56
CA PHE A 765 -6.41 0.09 -6.16
C PHE A 765 -6.31 -0.12 -4.64
N ALA A 766 -6.63 0.90 -3.86
CA ALA A 766 -6.65 0.83 -2.41
C ALA A 766 -7.70 -0.16 -1.88
N GLY A 767 -8.90 -0.19 -2.46
CA GLY A 767 -9.92 -1.18 -2.13
C GLY A 767 -9.46 -2.62 -2.41
N PHE A 768 -8.72 -2.84 -3.50
CA PHE A 768 -8.12 -4.13 -3.81
C PHE A 768 -7.04 -4.54 -2.80
N ILE A 769 -6.16 -3.62 -2.38
CA ILE A 769 -5.10 -3.90 -1.39
C ILE A 769 -5.71 -4.30 -0.03
N VAL A 770 -6.76 -3.62 0.42
CA VAL A 770 -7.39 -3.92 1.72
C VAL A 770 -8.18 -5.24 1.68
N GLY A 771 -8.82 -5.54 0.55
CA GLY A 771 -9.58 -6.77 0.37
C GLY A 771 -10.64 -7.01 1.46
N ASP A 772 -10.79 -8.26 1.88
CA ASP A 772 -11.78 -8.67 2.89
C ASP A 772 -11.31 -8.48 4.34
N THR A 773 -10.08 -8.02 4.54
CA THR A 773 -9.43 -7.89 5.86
C THR A 773 -10.25 -7.02 6.83
N CYS A 774 -10.93 -5.98 6.29
CA CYS A 774 -11.75 -5.08 7.08
C CYS A 774 -13.25 -5.47 7.14
N ALA A 775 -13.68 -6.61 6.59
CA ALA A 775 -15.10 -6.94 6.47
C ALA A 775 -15.83 -7.04 7.83
N ALA A 776 -15.21 -7.66 8.82
CA ALA A 776 -15.77 -7.75 10.17
C ALA A 776 -15.83 -6.38 10.87
N VAL A 777 -14.78 -5.57 10.70
CA VAL A 777 -14.69 -4.21 11.26
C VAL A 777 -15.77 -3.32 10.66
N ASN A 778 -15.98 -3.36 9.34
CA ASN A 778 -17.02 -2.58 8.67
C ASN A 778 -18.43 -2.90 9.19
N LYS A 779 -18.72 -4.19 9.42
CA LYS A 779 -20.01 -4.62 10.01
C LYS A 779 -20.22 -4.07 11.42
N PHE A 780 -19.17 -4.08 12.24
CA PHE A 780 -19.21 -3.50 13.58
C PHE A 780 -19.41 -1.98 13.53
N LEU A 781 -18.62 -1.28 12.71
CA LEU A 781 -18.68 0.18 12.56
C LEU A 781 -20.08 0.62 12.10
N ALA A 782 -20.71 -0.10 11.18
CA ALA A 782 -22.04 0.21 10.66
C ALA A 782 -23.16 0.18 11.72
N LYS A 783 -22.96 -0.56 12.82
CA LYS A 783 -23.92 -0.64 13.94
C LYS A 783 -23.51 0.18 15.16
N SER A 784 -22.36 0.85 15.12
CA SER A 784 -21.82 1.64 16.23
C SER A 784 -22.32 3.09 16.19
N ALA A 785 -22.30 3.78 17.34
CA ALA A 785 -22.60 5.22 17.41
C ALA A 785 -21.57 6.11 16.68
N LEU A 786 -20.49 5.51 16.16
CA LEU A 786 -19.46 6.18 15.39
C LEU A 786 -19.79 6.23 13.88
N ALA A 787 -20.74 5.42 13.40
CA ALA A 787 -21.06 5.30 11.97
C ALA A 787 -21.26 6.66 11.28
N ASP A 788 -22.04 7.56 11.90
CA ASP A 788 -22.38 8.87 11.33
C ASP A 788 -21.26 9.90 11.45
N LYS A 789 -20.23 9.63 12.26
CA LYS A 789 -19.09 10.52 12.47
C LYS A 789 -17.89 10.18 11.57
N LEU A 790 -17.94 9.04 10.88
CA LEU A 790 -16.86 8.58 10.03
C LEU A 790 -16.92 9.26 8.65
N PRO A 791 -15.81 9.85 8.18
CA PRO A 791 -15.76 10.47 6.86
C PRO A 791 -15.93 9.41 5.77
N GLY A 792 -16.91 9.54 4.88
CA GLY A 792 -17.13 8.56 3.80
C GLY A 792 -17.86 7.28 4.22
N GLY A 793 -18.36 7.20 5.46
CA GLY A 793 -19.21 6.11 5.95
C GLY A 793 -18.50 5.08 6.84
N PRO A 794 -19.20 3.99 7.22
CA PRO A 794 -18.71 3.00 8.19
C PRO A 794 -17.72 2.00 7.57
N THR A 795 -16.66 2.52 6.97
CA THR A 795 -15.55 1.73 6.43
C THR A 795 -14.32 1.85 7.33
N CYS A 796 -13.54 0.79 7.38
CA CYS A 796 -12.27 0.68 8.10
C CYS A 796 -11.19 1.57 7.45
N PHE A 797 -11.07 1.48 6.12
CA PHE A 797 -10.15 2.26 5.30
C PHE A 797 -10.78 2.49 3.93
N ASP A 798 -10.75 3.73 3.45
CA ASP A 798 -11.02 4.10 2.06
C ASP A 798 -10.19 5.35 1.74
N VAL A 799 -9.85 5.56 0.48
CA VAL A 799 -9.09 6.74 0.04
C VAL A 799 -9.69 7.25 -1.25
N ASP A 800 -10.03 8.53 -1.25
CA ASP A 800 -10.50 9.24 -2.43
C ASP A 800 -9.44 10.24 -2.87
N SER A 801 -9.44 10.61 -4.15
CA SER A 801 -8.48 11.59 -4.65
C SER A 801 -9.10 12.51 -5.68
N THR A 802 -8.70 13.78 -5.61
CA THR A 802 -9.31 14.84 -6.42
C THR A 802 -8.24 15.69 -7.09
N LEU A 803 -8.47 16.03 -8.35
CA LEU A 803 -7.65 17.00 -9.07
C LEU A 803 -7.94 18.41 -8.55
N ARG A 804 -6.90 19.20 -8.35
CA ARG A 804 -6.95 20.59 -7.87
C ARG A 804 -6.58 21.55 -9.01
N ALA A 805 -6.71 22.86 -8.77
CA ALA A 805 -6.52 23.89 -9.79
C ALA A 805 -5.13 23.93 -10.44
N GLY A 806 -4.08 23.41 -9.78
CA GLY A 806 -2.74 23.29 -10.35
C GLY A 806 -2.68 22.33 -11.54
N PHE A 807 -3.49 21.27 -11.56
CA PHE A 807 -3.50 20.29 -12.65
C PHE A 807 -3.88 20.89 -14.01
N PRO A 808 -5.05 21.53 -14.18
CA PRO A 808 -5.41 22.12 -15.48
C PRO A 808 -4.44 23.23 -15.90
N VAL A 809 -3.89 24.01 -14.96
CA VAL A 809 -2.85 25.02 -15.24
C VAL A 809 -1.61 24.38 -15.86
N LEU A 810 -1.09 23.31 -15.25
CA LEU A 810 0.06 22.56 -15.77
C LEU A 810 -0.26 21.84 -17.07
N ALA A 811 -1.43 21.23 -17.20
CA ALA A 811 -1.85 20.54 -18.41
C ALA A 811 -1.94 21.50 -19.62
N ILE A 812 -2.52 22.68 -19.43
CA ILE A 812 -2.57 23.72 -20.46
C ILE A 812 -1.15 24.18 -20.82
N ALA A 813 -0.29 24.43 -19.83
CA ALA A 813 1.10 24.81 -20.07
C ALA A 813 1.84 23.73 -20.89
N VAL A 814 1.68 22.46 -20.53
CA VAL A 814 2.25 21.32 -21.26
C VAL A 814 1.76 21.28 -22.70
N VAL A 815 0.46 21.46 -22.95
CA VAL A 815 -0.09 21.44 -24.32
C VAL A 815 0.50 22.58 -25.15
N ILE A 816 0.53 23.80 -24.60
CA ILE A 816 1.12 24.96 -25.27
C ILE A 816 2.60 24.73 -25.56
N SER A 817 3.37 24.30 -24.56
CA SER A 817 4.81 24.04 -24.69
C SER A 817 5.11 22.93 -25.69
N THR A 818 4.30 21.86 -25.72
CA THR A 818 4.52 20.73 -26.61
C THR A 818 4.23 21.11 -28.06
N VAL A 819 3.07 21.72 -28.32
CA VAL A 819 2.68 22.13 -29.68
C VAL A 819 3.62 23.22 -30.19
N THR A 820 3.78 24.30 -29.44
CA THR A 820 4.58 25.46 -29.87
C THR A 820 6.06 25.10 -29.93
N GLY A 821 6.56 24.33 -28.95
CA GLY A 821 7.95 23.89 -28.91
C GLY A 821 8.32 22.99 -30.09
N GLN A 822 7.44 22.07 -30.50
CA GLN A 822 7.67 21.23 -31.69
C GLN A 822 7.66 22.04 -32.98
N VAL A 823 6.73 23.01 -33.11
CA VAL A 823 6.70 23.93 -34.26
C VAL A 823 7.99 24.76 -34.33
N MET A 824 8.43 25.34 -33.21
CA MET A 824 9.67 26.13 -33.15
C MET A 824 10.89 25.26 -33.47
N LEU A 825 11.01 24.07 -32.89
CA LEU A 825 12.12 23.15 -33.17
C LEU A 825 12.12 22.69 -34.64
N SER A 826 10.96 22.39 -35.22
CA SER A 826 10.85 22.04 -36.64
C SER A 826 11.30 23.20 -37.53
N ARG A 827 10.79 24.41 -37.30
CA ARG A 827 11.16 25.61 -38.05
C ARG A 827 12.66 25.93 -37.92
N CYS A 828 13.20 25.91 -36.70
CA CYS A 828 14.64 26.08 -36.47
C CYS A 828 15.47 25.00 -37.17
N SER A 829 14.98 23.75 -37.23
CA SER A 829 15.68 22.67 -37.93
C SER A 829 15.79 22.93 -39.43
N HIS A 830 14.71 23.38 -40.08
CA HIS A 830 14.72 23.73 -41.50
C HIS A 830 15.72 24.86 -41.79
N ALA A 831 15.64 25.97 -41.05
CA ALA A 831 16.53 27.11 -41.29
C ALA A 831 18.02 26.84 -40.99
N LEU A 832 18.34 26.00 -40.00
CA LEU A 832 19.72 25.76 -39.59
C LEU A 832 20.36 24.55 -40.26
N CYS A 833 19.58 23.64 -40.83
CA CYS A 833 20.04 22.32 -41.28
C CYS A 833 19.76 21.98 -42.75
N GLU A 834 18.86 22.68 -43.47
CA GLU A 834 18.72 22.50 -44.92
C GLU A 834 19.77 23.32 -45.69
N PRO A 835 20.42 22.76 -46.72
CA PRO A 835 21.32 23.52 -47.59
C PRO A 835 20.50 24.52 -48.42
N ARG A 836 20.78 25.83 -48.29
CA ARG A 836 20.21 26.85 -49.21
C ARG A 836 20.53 26.43 -50.65
N THR A 837 19.50 26.24 -51.44
CA THR A 837 19.63 25.93 -52.87
C THR A 837 20.05 27.21 -53.59
N ASN A 838 20.83 27.10 -54.68
CA ASN A 838 21.23 28.28 -55.47
C ASN A 838 20.04 29.10 -56.00
N ALA A 839 18.82 28.57 -55.99
CA ALA A 839 17.59 29.30 -56.30
C ALA A 839 17.25 30.36 -55.22
N ASP A 840 17.51 30.08 -53.95
CA ASP A 840 17.19 30.98 -52.83
C ASP A 840 18.15 32.20 -52.78
N LEU A 841 19.34 32.06 -53.37
CA LEU A 841 20.31 33.15 -53.50
C LEU A 841 20.05 34.06 -54.72
N VAL A 842 19.24 33.60 -55.68
CA VAL A 842 18.84 34.38 -56.86
C VAL A 842 17.55 35.16 -56.60
N GLU A 843 16.75 34.74 -55.61
CA GLU A 843 15.54 35.46 -55.18
C GLU A 843 15.83 36.56 -54.13
N GLU A 844 16.98 36.48 -53.43
CA GLU A 844 17.48 37.53 -52.50
C GLU A 844 18.36 38.61 -53.18
N ALA A 845 18.69 38.48 -54.48
CA ALA A 845 19.48 39.43 -55.26
C ALA A 845 18.62 40.18 -56.29
#